data_AF-A0A3P1SAM4-F1
#
_entry.id   AF-A0A3P1SAM4-F1
#
_cell.length_a   1.000
_cell.length_b   1.000
_cell.length_c   1.000
_cell.angle_alpha   90.00
_cell.angle_beta   90.00
_cell.angle_gamma   90.00
#
_symmetry.space_group_name_H-M   'P 1'
#
loop_
_entity.id
_entity.type
_entity.pdbx_description
1 polymer ?
#
loop_
_entity_poly.entity_id
_entity_poly.type
_entity_poly.pdbx_seq_one_letter_code
_entity_poly.pdbx_strand_id
1 'polypeptide(L)'
;MKNNTTKILLIITGILGTFVVAALAFLFFSPQLKAEDFVNKNIAEVIAWQEKHKVKSDKIEILYEFSETIEKDIVISQSIEKNKPIKQKISFTVSKGSDPDKLVDLIDFKDKTEAEITAWFKEQLFTDVTVEYIPHQEIAKGKFVKLNITGNQAKRSEVILVSISAGTDSVGLPIIIPDFKDFTKENIQAWAKTNNMSVSFTSEASDSIAEGKVVSQNPKANEASTTGSKVKVVLSSGKGIVLENFNGKEKATLSKWAKANKISVTFVDSYSPTVANGLIISTNPKANSKIKPNSKLTAYISIGFVPLNNYVGKSKADFESYIAKLNKSNNESANISVEYINEVNNKVAENNIISMIVDGKEIDKPTTKLNSIKPGSKIKIKVSKGQLIKVDSYVNKPENEFITFLKKQGLVPNKTGESYSSYAKGNIATNATGEFKKGSSINYTTSKGQYKFDPKQFENKTEEAARATLATLNNQGAGLTLNKPIEEYSNTVAVNLLYDCKVTGNTIGCKKSKGVGIVVGNYIGSQKPCANTGCSVNDLKFKFVSEPNWSNKPKDEVISQSIEAGKMVDKNTEITLILSRGPMPLPPINAADFNGKTKEQANQHLTTLNNQGAGLTLNFVDEYSDTIASGITYDCSISGKAVSCKASLGKKPVEKITIIDVQIKIINSTSADESKTIITNYLKSLDVPDSQIQIELVHSDVNVGQLVGDYPGPGDYEPNTVFKFQISKGPQ
;
A
#
# COMPACT_ATOMS: atom_id res chain seq x y z
N MET A 1 24.03 -128.34 23.75
CA MET A 1 24.35 -127.15 24.58
C MET A 1 23.22 -126.13 24.46
N LYS A 2 23.17 -125.15 25.36
CA LYS A 2 22.20 -124.03 25.37
C LYS A 2 22.12 -123.33 24.00
N ASN A 3 20.94 -122.82 23.62
CA ASN A 3 20.77 -121.37 23.64
C ASN A 3 19.30 -120.93 23.82
N ASN A 4 18.97 -120.43 25.01
CA ASN A 4 17.64 -119.94 25.39
C ASN A 4 17.42 -118.46 24.99
N THR A 5 17.96 -118.03 23.85
CA THR A 5 17.94 -116.62 23.42
C THR A 5 16.66 -116.23 22.67
N THR A 6 16.05 -117.15 21.93
CA THR A 6 14.90 -116.82 21.04
C THR A 6 13.55 -116.70 21.78
N LYS A 7 13.37 -117.32 22.95
CA LYS A 7 12.09 -117.28 23.69
C LYS A 7 11.95 -116.10 24.67
N ILE A 8 13.04 -115.45 25.05
CA ILE A 8 13.01 -114.28 25.95
C ILE A 8 12.71 -112.99 25.16
N LEU A 9 13.16 -112.89 23.91
CA LEU A 9 12.99 -111.68 23.11
C LEU A 9 11.52 -111.38 22.77
N LEU A 10 10.72 -112.41 22.46
CA LEU A 10 9.28 -112.24 22.14
C LEU A 10 8.41 -111.86 23.35
N ILE A 11 8.80 -112.26 24.55
CA ILE A 11 8.11 -111.86 25.79
C ILE A 11 8.44 -110.39 26.13
N ILE A 12 9.69 -109.96 25.92
CA ILE A 12 10.10 -108.57 26.12
C ILE A 12 9.47 -107.64 25.09
N THR A 13 9.38 -108.02 23.79
CA THR A 13 8.69 -107.20 22.78
C THR A 13 7.17 -107.15 22.97
N GLY A 14 6.56 -108.22 23.50
CA GLY A 14 5.14 -108.21 23.87
C GLY A 14 4.84 -107.23 25.01
N ILE A 15 5.71 -107.19 26.02
CA ILE A 15 5.57 -106.28 27.18
C ILE A 15 5.93 -104.83 26.78
N LEU A 16 6.98 -104.59 25.99
CA LEU A 16 7.29 -103.24 25.49
C LEU A 16 6.23 -102.75 24.51
N GLY A 17 5.73 -103.60 23.60
CA GLY A 17 4.69 -103.24 22.65
C GLY A 17 3.37 -102.89 23.34
N THR A 18 2.97 -103.65 24.36
CA THR A 18 1.80 -103.31 25.18
C THR A 18 2.04 -102.08 26.06
N PHE A 19 3.23 -101.86 26.61
CA PHE A 19 3.55 -100.60 27.31
C PHE A 19 3.58 -99.38 26.37
N VAL A 20 4.06 -99.50 25.14
CA VAL A 20 4.09 -98.39 24.16
C VAL A 20 2.69 -98.13 23.60
N VAL A 21 1.91 -99.15 23.28
CA VAL A 21 0.50 -98.99 22.86
C VAL A 21 -0.35 -98.47 24.02
N ALA A 22 -0.13 -98.94 25.25
CA ALA A 22 -0.81 -98.41 26.44
C ALA A 22 -0.35 -96.99 26.77
N ALA A 23 0.93 -96.62 26.61
CA ALA A 23 1.42 -95.26 26.82
C ALA A 23 0.96 -94.28 25.73
N LEU A 24 0.90 -94.72 24.46
CA LEU A 24 0.30 -93.95 23.38
C LEU A 24 -1.21 -93.80 23.57
N ALA A 25 -1.91 -94.88 23.96
CA ALA A 25 -3.31 -94.80 24.36
C ALA A 25 -3.50 -93.90 25.58
N PHE A 26 -2.61 -93.91 26.58
CA PHE A 26 -2.66 -93.03 27.75
C PHE A 26 -2.38 -91.57 27.38
N LEU A 27 -1.50 -91.31 26.40
CA LEU A 27 -1.26 -89.97 25.85
C LEU A 27 -2.44 -89.44 25.01
N PHE A 28 -3.18 -90.32 24.32
CA PHE A 28 -4.38 -89.94 23.54
C PHE A 28 -5.72 -89.97 24.32
N PHE A 29 -5.84 -90.80 25.36
CA PHE A 29 -7.02 -90.96 26.23
C PHE A 29 -6.81 -90.43 27.66
N SER A 30 -5.76 -89.63 27.91
CA SER A 30 -5.66 -88.87 29.16
C SER A 30 -6.93 -88.00 29.35
N PRO A 31 -7.66 -88.13 30.47
CA PRO A 31 -8.87 -87.34 30.68
C PRO A 31 -8.52 -85.86 30.78
N GLN A 32 -8.87 -85.09 29.74
CA GLN A 32 -8.63 -83.65 29.72
C GLN A 32 -9.45 -82.98 30.81
N LEU A 33 -8.81 -82.14 31.64
CA LEU A 33 -9.51 -81.36 32.65
C LEU A 33 -10.52 -80.44 31.96
N LYS A 34 -11.79 -80.58 32.36
CA LYS A 34 -12.91 -79.79 31.86
C LYS A 34 -13.17 -78.60 32.79
N ALA A 35 -13.64 -77.49 32.24
CA ALA A 35 -14.09 -76.37 33.04
C ALA A 35 -15.34 -76.76 33.83
N GLU A 36 -15.30 -76.57 35.15
CA GLU A 36 -16.50 -76.55 35.98
C GLU A 36 -17.21 -75.19 35.84
N ASP A 37 -18.43 -75.12 36.37
CA ASP A 37 -19.29 -73.95 36.31
C ASP A 37 -19.16 -73.15 37.60
N PHE A 38 -18.68 -71.93 37.48
CA PHE A 38 -18.46 -71.01 38.59
C PHE A 38 -19.25 -69.71 38.46
N VAL A 39 -20.00 -69.50 37.37
CA VAL A 39 -20.82 -68.29 37.21
C VAL A 39 -21.84 -68.20 38.35
N ASN A 40 -21.97 -67.01 38.94
CA ASN A 40 -22.76 -66.74 40.16
C ASN A 40 -22.29 -67.49 41.43
N LYS A 41 -21.09 -68.07 41.43
CA LYS A 41 -20.47 -68.69 42.61
C LYS A 41 -19.38 -67.81 43.23
N ASN A 42 -19.04 -68.10 44.47
CA ASN A 42 -17.97 -67.38 45.15
C ASN A 42 -16.59 -67.75 44.58
N ILE A 43 -15.70 -66.77 44.42
CA ILE A 43 -14.33 -66.96 43.92
C ILE A 43 -13.50 -67.96 44.78
N ALA A 44 -13.88 -68.18 46.05
CA ALA A 44 -13.31 -69.23 46.89
C ALA A 44 -13.49 -70.64 46.28
N GLU A 45 -14.59 -70.90 45.57
CA GLU A 45 -14.83 -72.19 44.91
C GLU A 45 -13.91 -72.42 43.71
N VAL A 46 -13.62 -71.37 42.93
CA VAL A 46 -12.62 -71.41 41.84
C VAL A 46 -11.23 -71.73 42.40
N ILE A 47 -10.87 -71.13 43.53
CA ILE A 47 -9.58 -71.36 44.21
C ILE A 47 -9.52 -72.81 44.74
N ALA A 48 -10.56 -73.28 45.44
CA ALA A 48 -10.63 -74.65 45.92
C ALA A 48 -10.59 -75.67 44.76
N TRP A 49 -11.24 -75.37 43.64
CA TRP A 49 -11.19 -76.18 42.42
C TRP A 49 -9.79 -76.19 41.79
N GLN A 50 -9.11 -75.04 41.72
CA GLN A 50 -7.74 -74.91 41.23
C GLN A 50 -6.80 -75.80 42.04
N GLU A 51 -6.89 -75.74 43.38
CA GLU A 51 -6.08 -76.53 44.30
C GLU A 51 -6.37 -78.03 44.17
N LYS A 52 -7.65 -78.42 44.19
CA LYS A 52 -8.12 -79.81 44.02
C LYS A 52 -7.60 -80.45 42.72
N HIS A 53 -7.62 -79.72 41.62
CA HIS A 53 -7.19 -80.21 40.30
C HIS A 53 -5.73 -79.87 39.96
N LYS A 54 -4.98 -79.28 40.90
CA LYS A 54 -3.56 -78.89 40.76
C LYS A 54 -3.28 -78.04 39.52
N VAL A 55 -4.20 -77.14 39.18
CA VAL A 55 -4.08 -76.27 38.01
C VAL A 55 -3.03 -75.19 38.28
N LYS A 56 -1.98 -75.16 37.46
CA LYS A 56 -0.89 -74.18 37.59
C LYS A 56 -1.40 -72.75 37.42
N SER A 57 -0.86 -71.83 38.20
CA SER A 57 -1.29 -70.42 38.23
C SER A 57 -1.09 -69.67 36.90
N ASP A 58 -0.23 -70.14 35.99
CA ASP A 58 -0.10 -69.58 34.63
C ASP A 58 -1.30 -69.91 33.72
N LYS A 59 -2.09 -70.92 34.08
CA LYS A 59 -3.28 -71.39 33.33
C LYS A 59 -4.59 -70.74 33.79
N ILE A 60 -4.58 -69.97 34.88
CA ILE A 60 -5.76 -69.27 35.39
C ILE A 60 -5.52 -67.76 35.37
N GLU A 61 -6.56 -67.01 35.09
CA GLU A 61 -6.60 -65.56 35.18
C GLU A 61 -7.81 -65.13 35.99
N ILE A 62 -7.62 -64.21 36.92
CA ILE A 62 -8.72 -63.61 37.68
C ILE A 62 -8.74 -62.13 37.34
N LEU A 63 -9.79 -61.71 36.64
CA LEU A 63 -10.13 -60.34 36.32
C LEU A 63 -11.16 -59.84 37.35
N TYR A 64 -11.19 -58.54 37.59
CA TYR A 64 -12.12 -57.94 38.56
C TYR A 64 -12.78 -56.70 37.99
N GLU A 65 -14.10 -56.70 37.92
CA GLU A 65 -14.94 -55.64 37.35
C GLU A 65 -16.03 -55.23 38.35
N PHE A 66 -16.51 -53.98 38.29
CA PHE A 66 -17.65 -53.57 39.12
C PHE A 66 -18.94 -54.11 38.51
N SER A 67 -19.88 -54.55 39.35
CA SER A 67 -21.21 -54.96 38.94
C SER A 67 -22.25 -54.41 39.90
N GLU A 68 -23.29 -53.80 39.34
CA GLU A 68 -24.40 -53.23 40.12
C GLU A 68 -25.38 -54.29 40.64
N THR A 69 -25.31 -55.52 40.10
CA THR A 69 -26.29 -56.60 40.36
C THR A 69 -25.67 -57.88 40.93
N ILE A 70 -24.36 -58.06 40.80
CA ILE A 70 -23.64 -59.25 41.28
C ILE A 70 -22.82 -58.86 42.51
N GLU A 71 -23.07 -59.54 43.64
CA GLU A 71 -22.37 -59.29 44.90
C GLU A 71 -20.84 -59.43 44.76
N LYS A 72 -20.11 -58.73 45.63
CA LYS A 72 -18.65 -58.77 45.64
C LYS A 72 -18.13 -60.20 45.83
N ASP A 73 -17.00 -60.51 45.19
CA ASP A 73 -16.32 -61.80 45.20
C ASP A 73 -17.11 -62.96 44.55
N ILE A 74 -18.22 -62.67 43.88
CA ILE A 74 -18.96 -63.60 43.01
C ILE A 74 -18.45 -63.51 41.57
N VAL A 75 -18.30 -64.65 40.89
CA VAL A 75 -17.87 -64.72 39.47
C VAL A 75 -19.02 -64.25 38.55
N ILE A 76 -18.77 -63.19 37.78
CA ILE A 76 -19.64 -62.64 36.75
C ILE A 76 -19.64 -63.53 35.50
N SER A 77 -18.45 -63.97 35.07
CA SER A 77 -18.29 -64.77 33.84
C SER A 77 -17.00 -65.59 33.84
N GLN A 78 -16.94 -66.60 32.98
CA GLN A 78 -15.76 -67.43 32.74
C GLN A 78 -15.51 -67.61 31.24
N SER A 79 -14.25 -67.58 30.81
CA SER A 79 -13.88 -67.59 29.38
C SER A 79 -13.99 -68.96 28.70
N ILE A 80 -14.20 -70.03 29.47
CA ILE A 80 -14.41 -71.39 28.97
C ILE A 80 -15.69 -71.93 29.59
N GLU A 81 -16.68 -72.27 28.74
CA GLU A 81 -17.96 -72.82 29.18
C GLU A 81 -17.80 -74.16 29.92
N LYS A 82 -18.77 -74.43 30.81
CA LYS A 82 -18.93 -75.70 31.52
C LYS A 82 -18.73 -76.92 30.61
N ASN A 83 -18.04 -77.93 31.12
CA ASN A 83 -17.73 -79.21 30.46
C ASN A 83 -16.83 -79.13 29.21
N LYS A 84 -16.39 -77.95 28.75
CA LYS A 84 -15.39 -77.84 27.68
C LYS A 84 -13.97 -78.13 28.21
N PRO A 85 -13.08 -78.74 27.40
CA PRO A 85 -11.71 -79.01 27.81
C PRO A 85 -10.87 -77.73 27.91
N ILE A 86 -10.08 -77.60 28.96
CA ILE A 86 -9.21 -76.45 29.21
C ILE A 86 -7.91 -76.60 28.41
N LYS A 87 -7.95 -76.16 27.14
CA LYS A 87 -6.79 -76.19 26.21
C LYS A 87 -5.89 -74.96 26.31
N GLN A 88 -6.41 -73.87 26.88
CA GLN A 88 -5.77 -72.56 26.98
C GLN A 88 -5.97 -71.99 28.39
N LYS A 89 -5.47 -70.77 28.64
CA LYS A 89 -5.71 -70.06 29.90
C LYS A 89 -7.22 -69.86 30.09
N ILE A 90 -7.74 -70.25 31.26
CA ILE A 90 -9.12 -69.95 31.67
C ILE A 90 -9.13 -68.65 32.47
N SER A 91 -10.04 -67.74 32.15
CA SER A 91 -10.16 -66.44 32.80
C SER A 91 -11.52 -66.36 33.49
N PHE A 92 -11.53 -65.88 34.73
CA PHE A 92 -12.74 -65.64 35.52
C PHE A 92 -12.85 -64.14 35.80
N THR A 93 -13.96 -63.53 35.41
CA THR A 93 -14.27 -62.14 35.77
C THR A 93 -15.08 -62.17 37.05
N VAL A 94 -14.61 -61.47 38.08
CA VAL A 94 -15.17 -61.47 39.43
C VAL A 94 -15.70 -60.08 39.77
N SER A 95 -16.86 -60.03 40.42
CA SER A 95 -17.44 -58.77 40.86
C SER A 95 -16.65 -58.15 42.00
N LYS A 96 -16.38 -56.85 41.87
CA LYS A 96 -15.91 -55.95 42.93
C LYS A 96 -17.07 -55.45 43.82
N GLY A 97 -18.31 -55.82 43.50
CA GLY A 97 -19.53 -55.14 43.96
C GLY A 97 -19.85 -53.91 43.11
N SER A 98 -20.84 -53.14 43.54
CA SER A 98 -21.24 -51.87 42.93
C SER A 98 -20.07 -50.87 42.92
N ASP A 99 -19.99 -50.03 41.88
CA ASP A 99 -18.91 -49.05 41.75
C ASP A 99 -19.01 -47.97 42.86
N PRO A 100 -18.00 -47.86 43.76
CA PRO A 100 -17.97 -46.88 44.85
C PRO A 100 -17.49 -45.49 44.42
N ASP A 101 -16.85 -45.37 43.25
CA ASP A 101 -16.35 -44.10 42.70
C ASP A 101 -17.32 -43.50 41.68
N LYS A 102 -18.41 -44.21 41.35
CA LYS A 102 -19.53 -43.73 40.53
C LYS A 102 -20.14 -42.46 41.13
N LEU A 103 -20.24 -41.44 40.28
CA LEU A 103 -20.95 -40.19 40.58
C LEU A 103 -22.46 -40.42 40.47
N VAL A 104 -23.20 -39.92 41.45
CA VAL A 104 -24.66 -39.91 41.48
C VAL A 104 -25.12 -38.47 41.62
N ASP A 105 -26.07 -38.05 40.77
CA ASP A 105 -26.74 -36.76 40.87
C ASP A 105 -27.59 -36.69 42.14
N LEU A 106 -27.40 -35.63 42.93
CA LEU A 106 -28.17 -35.38 44.14
C LEU A 106 -29.52 -34.76 43.79
N ILE A 107 -30.57 -35.20 44.47
CA ILE A 107 -31.89 -34.56 44.42
C ILE A 107 -31.97 -33.39 45.41
N ASP A 108 -32.97 -32.52 45.25
CA ASP A 108 -33.30 -31.56 46.31
C ASP A 108 -33.94 -32.30 47.50
N PHE A 109 -33.37 -32.09 48.68
CA PHE A 109 -33.80 -32.69 49.93
C PHE A 109 -34.60 -31.72 50.81
N LYS A 110 -34.74 -30.43 50.44
CA LYS A 110 -35.29 -29.35 51.27
C LYS A 110 -36.60 -29.71 51.98
N ASP A 111 -37.56 -30.28 51.26
CA ASP A 111 -38.87 -30.63 51.79
C ASP A 111 -38.96 -32.08 52.30
N LYS A 112 -37.90 -32.88 52.14
CA LYS A 112 -37.89 -34.30 52.49
C LYS A 112 -37.69 -34.54 53.98
N THR A 113 -38.26 -35.65 54.44
CA THR A 113 -38.06 -36.19 55.79
C THR A 113 -36.76 -36.99 55.87
N GLU A 114 -36.20 -37.11 57.07
CA GLU A 114 -35.03 -37.98 57.35
C GLU A 114 -35.19 -39.40 56.76
N ALA A 115 -36.40 -39.98 56.83
CA ALA A 115 -36.69 -41.32 56.31
C ALA A 115 -36.56 -41.39 54.77
N GLU A 116 -37.10 -40.41 54.04
CA GLU A 116 -36.96 -40.35 52.58
C GLU A 116 -35.51 -40.12 52.16
N ILE A 117 -34.78 -39.26 52.88
CA ILE A 117 -33.38 -38.92 52.58
C ILE A 117 -32.50 -40.16 52.77
N THR A 118 -32.64 -40.86 53.90
CA THR A 118 -31.86 -42.07 54.21
C THR A 118 -32.24 -43.25 53.30
N ALA A 119 -33.51 -43.39 52.92
CA ALA A 119 -33.94 -44.35 51.90
C ALA A 119 -33.28 -44.06 50.54
N TRP A 120 -33.31 -42.81 50.07
CA TRP A 120 -32.72 -42.41 48.79
C TRP A 120 -31.22 -42.73 48.72
N PHE A 121 -30.43 -42.34 49.74
CA PHE A 121 -29.00 -42.63 49.73
C PHE A 121 -28.71 -44.14 49.75
N LYS A 122 -29.53 -44.92 50.45
CA LYS A 122 -29.44 -46.39 50.47
C LYS A 122 -29.76 -47.01 49.11
N GLU A 123 -30.82 -46.55 48.44
CA GLU A 123 -31.19 -46.98 47.08
C GLU A 123 -30.12 -46.62 46.05
N GLN A 124 -29.49 -45.44 46.20
CA GLN A 124 -28.36 -45.03 45.37
C GLN A 124 -27.03 -45.71 45.73
N LEU A 125 -27.03 -46.65 46.69
CA LEU A 125 -25.88 -47.46 47.12
C LEU A 125 -24.71 -46.63 47.70
N PHE A 126 -25.00 -45.52 48.39
CA PHE A 126 -23.98 -44.80 49.16
C PHE A 126 -23.56 -45.60 50.39
N THR A 127 -22.26 -45.65 50.67
CA THR A 127 -21.69 -46.56 51.68
C THR A 127 -21.37 -45.92 53.03
N ASP A 128 -21.26 -44.59 53.12
CA ASP A 128 -21.03 -43.89 54.40
C ASP A 128 -21.87 -42.61 54.49
N VAL A 129 -23.10 -42.79 54.98
CA VAL A 129 -24.06 -41.72 55.23
C VAL A 129 -24.28 -41.60 56.72
N THR A 130 -24.14 -40.40 57.25
CA THR A 130 -24.27 -40.08 58.67
C THR A 130 -25.28 -38.97 58.83
N VAL A 131 -26.26 -39.13 59.72
CA VAL A 131 -27.20 -38.07 60.11
C VAL A 131 -26.68 -37.37 61.36
N GLU A 132 -26.70 -36.04 61.36
CA GLU A 132 -26.55 -35.19 62.55
C GLU A 132 -27.81 -34.34 62.77
N TYR A 133 -28.18 -34.10 64.03
CA TYR A 133 -29.30 -33.22 64.39
C TYR A 133 -28.75 -31.87 64.87
N ILE A 134 -29.17 -30.77 64.25
CA ILE A 134 -28.75 -29.42 64.62
C ILE A 134 -29.95 -28.55 65.02
N PRO A 135 -29.84 -27.71 66.06
CA PRO A 135 -30.84 -26.69 66.36
C PRO A 135 -31.07 -25.77 65.15
N HIS A 136 -32.34 -25.56 64.77
CA HIS A 136 -32.70 -24.64 63.70
C HIS A 136 -34.05 -23.99 64.03
N GLN A 137 -34.11 -22.65 63.96
CA GLN A 137 -35.32 -21.88 64.29
C GLN A 137 -36.37 -21.93 63.16
N GLU A 138 -35.92 -21.82 61.91
CA GLU A 138 -36.83 -21.65 60.76
C GLU A 138 -37.29 -22.97 60.10
N ILE A 139 -36.62 -24.08 60.40
CA ILE A 139 -36.84 -25.37 59.73
C ILE A 139 -37.47 -26.32 60.74
N ALA A 140 -38.67 -26.80 60.42
CA ALA A 140 -39.42 -27.72 61.27
C ALA A 140 -38.61 -28.97 61.63
N LYS A 141 -38.82 -29.47 62.86
CA LYS A 141 -38.13 -30.66 63.39
C LYS A 141 -38.27 -31.87 62.44
N GLY A 142 -37.16 -32.55 62.18
CA GLY A 142 -37.09 -33.73 61.31
C GLY A 142 -36.98 -33.45 59.80
N LYS A 143 -36.89 -32.17 59.38
CA LYS A 143 -36.62 -31.76 57.99
C LYS A 143 -35.13 -31.51 57.72
N PHE A 144 -34.76 -31.61 56.45
CA PHE A 144 -33.41 -31.33 55.95
C PHE A 144 -32.96 -29.89 56.23
N VAL A 145 -31.68 -29.73 56.55
CA VAL A 145 -31.02 -28.41 56.63
C VAL A 145 -29.93 -28.27 55.57
N LYS A 146 -29.00 -29.23 55.49
CA LYS A 146 -27.88 -29.21 54.53
C LYS A 146 -27.17 -30.57 54.41
N LEU A 147 -26.31 -30.67 53.40
CA LEU A 147 -25.22 -31.64 53.35
C LEU A 147 -23.88 -30.97 53.70
N ASN A 148 -22.84 -31.76 53.95
CA ASN A 148 -21.44 -31.30 54.01
C ASN A 148 -20.81 -31.04 52.63
N ILE A 149 -21.44 -31.50 51.55
CA ILE A 149 -20.97 -31.35 50.17
C ILE A 149 -21.72 -30.22 49.46
N THR A 150 -21.05 -29.59 48.48
CA THR A 150 -21.50 -28.35 47.83
C THR A 150 -21.77 -28.48 46.33
N GLY A 151 -21.57 -29.67 45.74
CA GLY A 151 -21.82 -29.95 44.33
C GLY A 151 -23.11 -30.72 44.10
N ASN A 152 -23.62 -30.73 42.86
CA ASN A 152 -24.83 -31.46 42.46
C ASN A 152 -24.60 -32.97 42.29
N GLN A 153 -23.37 -33.45 42.41
CA GLN A 153 -22.99 -34.86 42.30
C GLN A 153 -22.09 -35.24 43.47
N ALA A 154 -22.22 -36.48 43.92
CA ALA A 154 -21.35 -37.08 44.93
C ALA A 154 -20.92 -38.49 44.51
N LYS A 155 -19.76 -38.95 44.97
CA LYS A 155 -19.37 -40.36 44.80
C LYS A 155 -20.07 -41.22 45.85
N ARG A 156 -20.45 -42.46 45.51
CA ARG A 156 -21.06 -43.40 46.48
C ARG A 156 -20.22 -43.67 47.73
N SER A 157 -18.89 -43.59 47.63
CA SER A 157 -17.93 -43.71 48.74
C SER A 157 -17.53 -42.39 49.40
N GLU A 158 -18.12 -41.27 48.98
CA GLU A 158 -17.95 -39.98 49.64
C GLU A 158 -18.67 -39.99 50.99
N VAL A 159 -18.06 -39.39 52.01
CA VAL A 159 -18.63 -39.35 53.36
C VAL A 159 -19.73 -38.28 53.37
N ILE A 160 -20.99 -38.71 53.38
CA ILE A 160 -22.14 -37.81 53.40
C ILE A 160 -22.57 -37.56 54.84
N LEU A 161 -22.58 -36.29 55.25
CA LEU A 161 -23.15 -35.84 56.51
C LEU A 161 -24.43 -35.05 56.20
N VAL A 162 -25.57 -35.62 56.59
CA VAL A 162 -26.90 -35.02 56.45
C VAL A 162 -27.24 -34.29 57.75
N SER A 163 -27.35 -32.96 57.71
CA SER A 163 -27.84 -32.18 58.84
C SER A 163 -29.37 -32.09 58.80
N ILE A 164 -30.03 -32.57 59.85
CA ILE A 164 -31.49 -32.54 60.06
C ILE A 164 -31.82 -31.55 61.18
N SER A 165 -32.93 -30.82 61.08
CA SER A 165 -33.37 -29.89 62.13
C SER A 165 -33.85 -30.65 63.37
N ALA A 166 -33.31 -30.29 64.53
CA ALA A 166 -33.79 -30.72 65.84
C ALA A 166 -35.02 -29.92 66.34
N GLY A 167 -35.34 -28.80 65.68
CA GLY A 167 -36.19 -27.74 66.23
C GLY A 167 -35.52 -26.97 67.37
N THR A 168 -36.28 -26.12 68.07
CA THR A 168 -35.80 -25.31 69.20
C THR A 168 -36.45 -25.63 70.55
N ASP A 169 -37.61 -26.27 70.55
CA ASP A 169 -38.53 -26.39 71.69
C ASP A 169 -38.03 -27.33 72.81
N SER A 170 -36.79 -27.79 72.70
CA SER A 170 -36.12 -28.69 73.65
C SER A 170 -34.61 -28.47 73.69
N VAL A 171 -34.10 -27.29 73.32
CA VAL A 171 -32.66 -26.94 73.33
C VAL A 171 -32.27 -26.33 74.67
N GLY A 172 -31.08 -26.64 75.18
CA GLY A 172 -30.56 -26.09 76.44
C GLY A 172 -30.94 -26.84 77.71
N LEU A 173 -31.71 -27.94 77.61
CA LEU A 173 -32.07 -28.78 78.75
C LEU A 173 -30.86 -29.65 79.18
N PRO A 174 -30.63 -29.85 80.49
CA PRO A 174 -29.49 -30.64 80.96
C PRO A 174 -29.64 -32.12 80.59
N ILE A 175 -28.56 -32.73 80.11
CA ILE A 175 -28.47 -34.15 79.76
C ILE A 175 -27.10 -34.72 80.16
N ILE A 176 -27.08 -35.96 80.65
CA ILE A 176 -25.84 -36.70 80.92
C ILE A 176 -25.46 -37.52 79.69
N ILE A 177 -24.20 -37.41 79.23
CA ILE A 177 -23.70 -38.19 78.10
C ILE A 177 -23.38 -39.62 78.57
N PRO A 178 -23.98 -40.69 77.98
CA PRO A 178 -23.65 -42.07 78.32
C PRO A 178 -22.20 -42.44 78.01
N ASP A 179 -21.72 -43.55 78.58
CA ASP A 179 -20.54 -44.24 78.07
C ASP A 179 -20.90 -44.99 76.77
N PHE A 180 -20.33 -44.56 75.64
CA PHE A 180 -20.55 -45.16 74.33
C PHE A 180 -19.55 -46.27 74.00
N LYS A 181 -18.62 -46.63 74.89
CA LYS A 181 -17.58 -47.66 74.65
C LYS A 181 -18.11 -48.94 74.02
N ASP A 182 -19.26 -49.41 74.50
CA ASP A 182 -19.90 -50.64 74.01
C ASP A 182 -20.99 -50.43 72.95
N PHE A 183 -21.36 -49.18 72.65
CA PHE A 183 -22.38 -48.86 71.67
C PHE A 183 -21.82 -49.01 70.23
N THR A 184 -22.69 -49.30 69.27
CA THR A 184 -22.39 -49.21 67.83
C THR A 184 -22.66 -47.79 67.31
N LYS A 185 -22.19 -47.46 66.10
CA LYS A 185 -22.49 -46.17 65.44
C LYS A 185 -24.00 -45.89 65.43
N GLU A 186 -24.79 -46.91 65.11
CA GLU A 186 -26.25 -46.86 65.01
C GLU A 186 -26.90 -46.63 66.38
N ASN A 187 -26.44 -47.30 67.44
CA ASN A 187 -26.95 -47.11 68.79
C ASN A 187 -26.67 -45.69 69.31
N ILE A 188 -25.50 -45.13 68.99
CA ILE A 188 -25.13 -43.75 69.36
C ILE A 188 -26.00 -42.75 68.57
N GLN A 189 -26.25 -42.99 67.28
CA GLN A 189 -27.14 -42.16 66.47
C GLN A 189 -28.59 -42.22 66.98
N ALA A 190 -29.09 -43.40 67.36
CA ALA A 190 -30.41 -43.58 67.94
C ALA A 190 -30.55 -42.87 69.29
N TRP A 191 -29.53 -42.96 70.16
CA TRP A 191 -29.48 -42.18 71.39
C TRP A 191 -29.48 -40.68 71.11
N ALA A 192 -28.65 -40.21 70.18
CA ALA A 192 -28.55 -38.80 69.84
C ALA A 192 -29.87 -38.24 69.29
N LYS A 193 -30.56 -39.00 68.43
CA LYS A 193 -31.90 -38.70 67.92
C LYS A 193 -32.93 -38.53 69.03
N THR A 194 -33.07 -39.52 69.89
CA THR A 194 -34.03 -39.53 71.01
C THR A 194 -33.82 -38.33 71.95
N ASN A 195 -32.59 -37.87 72.10
CA ASN A 195 -32.20 -36.82 73.03
C ASN A 195 -31.97 -35.43 72.38
N ASN A 196 -32.32 -35.25 71.09
CA ASN A 196 -32.09 -34.01 70.33
C ASN A 196 -30.62 -33.53 70.37
N MET A 197 -29.65 -34.45 70.30
CA MET A 197 -28.21 -34.16 70.30
C MET A 197 -27.63 -34.30 68.89
N SER A 198 -26.65 -33.47 68.53
CA SER A 198 -25.82 -33.75 67.35
C SER A 198 -24.79 -34.83 67.70
N VAL A 199 -24.49 -35.72 66.76
CA VAL A 199 -23.31 -36.58 66.83
C VAL A 199 -22.49 -36.47 65.55
N SER A 200 -21.17 -36.53 65.70
CA SER A 200 -20.22 -36.58 64.59
C SER A 200 -19.21 -37.68 64.83
N PHE A 201 -18.95 -38.49 63.79
CA PHE A 201 -18.05 -39.63 63.86
C PHE A 201 -16.77 -39.37 63.08
N THR A 202 -15.65 -39.81 63.65
CA THR A 202 -14.36 -39.96 62.96
C THR A 202 -13.84 -41.38 63.20
N SER A 203 -12.77 -41.79 62.52
CA SER A 203 -12.18 -43.11 62.75
C SER A 203 -10.65 -43.07 62.81
N GLU A 204 -10.08 -43.87 63.70
CA GLU A 204 -8.63 -44.03 63.87
C GLU A 204 -8.25 -45.51 64.01
N ALA A 205 -6.97 -45.85 63.85
CA ALA A 205 -6.51 -47.23 64.03
C ALA A 205 -6.18 -47.47 65.51
N SER A 206 -6.74 -48.53 66.09
CA SER A 206 -6.46 -48.93 67.47
C SER A 206 -6.04 -50.38 67.54
N ASP A 207 -4.90 -50.63 68.18
CA ASP A 207 -4.34 -51.96 68.30
C ASP A 207 -4.99 -52.78 69.45
N SER A 208 -5.85 -52.14 70.26
CA SER A 208 -6.55 -52.73 71.43
C SER A 208 -8.09 -52.63 71.39
N ILE A 209 -8.67 -51.72 70.61
CA ILE A 209 -10.13 -51.54 70.50
C ILE A 209 -10.64 -52.18 69.19
N ALA A 210 -11.63 -53.06 69.30
CA ALA A 210 -12.22 -53.77 68.15
C ALA A 210 -12.85 -52.81 67.11
N GLU A 211 -12.83 -53.21 65.83
CA GLU A 211 -13.42 -52.48 64.71
C GLU A 211 -14.89 -52.10 65.00
N GLY A 212 -15.26 -50.82 64.79
CA GLY A 212 -16.60 -50.29 65.04
C GLY A 212 -16.91 -49.87 66.48
N LYS A 213 -16.04 -50.14 67.47
CA LYS A 213 -16.20 -49.69 68.87
C LYS A 213 -15.59 -48.31 69.10
N VAL A 214 -16.05 -47.61 70.13
CA VAL A 214 -15.57 -46.25 70.45
C VAL A 214 -14.18 -46.29 71.08
N VAL A 215 -13.24 -45.53 70.51
CA VAL A 215 -11.91 -45.28 71.09
C VAL A 215 -11.96 -44.07 72.02
N SER A 216 -12.68 -43.01 71.64
CA SER A 216 -12.90 -41.84 72.49
C SER A 216 -14.20 -41.11 72.15
N GLN A 217 -14.73 -40.37 73.12
CA GLN A 217 -15.90 -39.51 72.99
C GLN A 217 -15.66 -38.16 73.67
N ASN A 218 -16.33 -37.12 73.17
CA ASN A 218 -16.34 -35.78 73.76
C ASN A 218 -17.74 -35.14 73.59
N PRO A 219 -18.45 -34.74 74.66
CA PRO A 219 -18.04 -34.79 76.07
C PRO A 219 -17.79 -36.21 76.58
N LYS A 220 -17.07 -36.33 77.71
CA LYS A 220 -16.68 -37.62 78.29
C LYS A 220 -17.92 -38.36 78.82
N ALA A 221 -17.75 -39.66 79.07
CA ALA A 221 -18.80 -40.47 79.70
C ALA A 221 -19.20 -39.89 81.06
N ASN A 222 -20.50 -39.82 81.32
CA ASN A 222 -21.16 -39.23 82.48
C ASN A 222 -20.96 -37.71 82.66
N GLU A 223 -20.40 -37.01 81.67
CA GLU A 223 -20.28 -35.55 81.69
C GLU A 223 -21.65 -34.90 81.40
N ALA A 224 -21.93 -33.78 82.07
CA ALA A 224 -23.14 -33.00 81.83
C ALA A 224 -22.99 -32.17 80.54
N SER A 225 -24.04 -32.16 79.73
CA SER A 225 -24.18 -31.38 78.50
C SER A 225 -25.59 -30.78 78.44
N THR A 226 -25.88 -30.06 77.37
CA THR A 226 -27.23 -29.56 77.08
C THR A 226 -27.74 -30.10 75.75
N THR A 227 -29.04 -30.38 75.67
CA THR A 227 -29.71 -30.75 74.42
C THR A 227 -29.45 -29.72 73.32
N GLY A 228 -29.27 -30.19 72.09
CA GLY A 228 -28.79 -29.39 70.96
C GLY A 228 -27.27 -29.26 70.86
N SER A 229 -26.50 -29.72 71.87
CA SER A 229 -25.04 -29.78 71.80
C SER A 229 -24.54 -30.92 70.89
N LYS A 230 -23.27 -30.84 70.48
CA LYS A 230 -22.61 -31.84 69.62
C LYS A 230 -21.66 -32.76 70.39
N VAL A 231 -21.92 -34.06 70.28
CA VAL A 231 -21.00 -35.14 70.64
C VAL A 231 -20.05 -35.41 69.47
N LYS A 232 -18.75 -35.55 69.76
CA LYS A 232 -17.74 -36.10 68.85
C LYS A 232 -17.39 -37.51 69.32
N VAL A 233 -17.38 -38.47 68.41
CA VAL A 233 -17.03 -39.87 68.68
C VAL A 233 -15.94 -40.30 67.70
N VAL A 234 -14.90 -40.94 68.21
CA VAL A 234 -13.85 -41.58 67.42
C VAL A 234 -14.05 -43.08 67.49
N LEU A 235 -14.34 -43.71 66.35
CA LEU A 235 -14.53 -45.16 66.22
C LEU A 235 -13.20 -45.83 65.83
N SER A 236 -12.99 -47.04 66.32
CA SER A 236 -11.86 -47.86 65.91
C SER A 236 -12.09 -48.40 64.51
N SER A 237 -11.13 -48.19 63.62
CA SER A 237 -11.01 -48.89 62.34
C SER A 237 -10.29 -50.24 62.48
N GLY A 238 -10.13 -50.73 63.72
CA GLY A 238 -9.38 -51.92 64.06
C GLY A 238 -7.86 -51.69 64.08
N LYS A 239 -7.12 -52.80 64.23
CA LYS A 239 -5.65 -52.80 64.26
C LYS A 239 -5.10 -52.35 62.90
N GLY A 240 -4.21 -51.35 62.92
CA GLY A 240 -3.61 -50.84 61.68
C GLY A 240 -2.58 -51.80 61.12
N ILE A 241 -2.58 -51.96 59.79
CA ILE A 241 -1.72 -52.88 59.04
C ILE A 241 -0.50 -52.11 58.54
N VAL A 242 0.72 -52.60 58.77
CA VAL A 242 1.93 -52.04 58.16
C VAL A 242 2.08 -52.65 56.77
N LEU A 243 2.10 -51.83 55.73
CA LEU A 243 2.25 -52.30 54.35
C LEU A 243 3.65 -52.88 54.11
N GLU A 244 3.74 -54.17 53.81
CA GLU A 244 5.00 -54.82 53.45
C GLU A 244 5.59 -54.30 52.12
N ASN A 245 6.89 -54.55 51.90
CA ASN A 245 7.55 -54.16 50.66
C ASN A 245 7.34 -55.21 49.55
N PHE A 246 6.51 -54.87 48.56
CA PHE A 246 6.22 -55.71 47.40
C PHE A 246 7.03 -55.37 46.14
N ASN A 247 7.94 -54.40 46.18
CA ASN A 247 8.74 -54.04 45.00
C ASN A 247 9.57 -55.25 44.52
N GLY A 248 9.50 -55.56 43.23
CA GLY A 248 10.12 -56.75 42.63
C GLY A 248 9.43 -58.08 42.97
N LYS A 249 8.26 -58.08 43.61
CA LYS A 249 7.44 -59.28 43.84
C LYS A 249 6.37 -59.44 42.77
N GLU A 250 5.81 -60.64 42.67
CA GLU A 250 4.71 -60.94 41.77
C GLU A 250 3.38 -60.36 42.25
N LYS A 251 2.50 -60.05 41.29
CA LYS A 251 1.09 -59.68 41.52
C LYS A 251 0.38 -60.60 42.52
N ALA A 252 0.58 -61.92 42.40
CA ALA A 252 -0.06 -62.93 43.24
C ALA A 252 0.35 -62.82 44.72
N THR A 253 1.60 -62.45 45.02
CA THR A 253 2.10 -62.26 46.39
C THR A 253 1.34 -61.11 47.08
N LEU A 254 1.22 -59.97 46.39
CA LEU A 254 0.48 -58.82 46.92
C LEU A 254 -1.02 -59.11 47.06
N SER A 255 -1.65 -59.76 46.08
CA SER A 255 -3.07 -60.12 46.17
C SER A 255 -3.37 -61.05 47.36
N LYS A 256 -2.48 -62.02 47.64
CA LYS A 256 -2.63 -62.92 48.81
C LYS A 256 -2.52 -62.15 50.13
N TRP A 257 -1.52 -61.29 50.25
CA TRP A 257 -1.33 -60.45 51.44
C TRP A 257 -2.52 -59.49 51.66
N ALA A 258 -2.96 -58.82 50.59
CA ALA A 258 -4.07 -57.88 50.65
C ALA A 258 -5.37 -58.57 51.04
N LYS A 259 -5.67 -59.77 50.50
CA LYS A 259 -6.84 -60.56 50.90
C LYS A 259 -6.82 -60.90 52.40
N ALA A 260 -5.67 -61.33 52.93
CA ALA A 260 -5.52 -61.63 54.36
C ALA A 260 -5.73 -60.39 55.26
N ASN A 261 -5.38 -59.21 54.76
CA ASN A 261 -5.46 -57.93 55.48
C ASN A 261 -6.71 -57.09 55.14
N LYS A 262 -7.69 -57.65 54.43
CA LYS A 262 -8.90 -56.94 53.92
C LYS A 262 -8.59 -55.67 53.09
N ILE A 263 -7.48 -55.64 52.34
CA ILE A 263 -7.08 -54.50 51.50
C ILE A 263 -7.56 -54.70 50.06
N SER A 264 -8.08 -53.65 49.43
CA SER A 264 -8.53 -53.68 48.02
C SER A 264 -7.41 -53.19 47.10
N VAL A 265 -6.94 -54.03 46.18
CA VAL A 265 -5.79 -53.70 45.30
C VAL A 265 -6.22 -53.36 43.88
N THR A 266 -5.77 -52.23 43.37
CA THR A 266 -5.84 -51.83 41.97
C THR A 266 -4.48 -52.01 41.32
N PHE A 267 -4.43 -52.70 40.18
CA PHE A 267 -3.19 -52.90 39.42
C PHE A 267 -3.17 -51.99 38.19
N VAL A 268 -2.04 -51.33 37.96
CA VAL A 268 -1.85 -50.37 36.87
C VAL A 268 -0.59 -50.74 36.10
N ASP A 269 -0.72 -51.06 34.82
CA ASP A 269 0.43 -51.42 33.99
C ASP A 269 1.28 -50.18 33.67
N SER A 270 2.60 -50.34 33.68
CA SER A 270 3.58 -49.29 33.40
C SER A 270 4.87 -49.88 32.83
N TYR A 271 5.49 -49.19 31.89
CA TYR A 271 6.79 -49.57 31.37
C TYR A 271 7.89 -49.31 32.41
N SER A 272 8.86 -50.21 32.49
CA SER A 272 10.05 -50.07 33.33
C SER A 272 11.26 -50.72 32.66
N PRO A 273 12.40 -50.01 32.54
CA PRO A 273 13.62 -50.58 31.98
C PRO A 273 14.44 -51.40 32.99
N THR A 274 14.06 -51.38 34.28
CA THR A 274 14.82 -51.98 35.40
C THR A 274 14.07 -53.08 36.14
N VAL A 275 12.74 -53.12 36.05
CA VAL A 275 11.89 -54.12 36.72
C VAL A 275 11.39 -55.11 35.67
N ALA A 276 11.59 -56.41 35.89
CA ALA A 276 11.16 -57.44 34.95
C ALA A 276 9.62 -57.47 34.77
N ASN A 277 9.16 -57.85 33.58
CA ASN A 277 7.75 -57.93 33.22
C ASN A 277 6.96 -58.82 34.20
N GLY A 278 5.80 -58.36 34.65
CA GLY A 278 4.92 -59.03 35.62
C GLY A 278 5.23 -58.74 37.09
N LEU A 279 6.33 -58.03 37.40
CA LEU A 279 6.70 -57.67 38.78
C LEU A 279 6.24 -56.26 39.14
N ILE A 280 5.99 -56.05 40.43
CA ILE A 280 5.57 -54.76 41.00
C ILE A 280 6.74 -53.78 40.98
N ILE A 281 6.56 -52.63 40.34
CA ILE A 281 7.49 -51.49 40.35
C ILE A 281 7.41 -50.77 41.69
N SER A 282 6.20 -50.45 42.13
CA SER A 282 5.92 -49.65 43.32
C SER A 282 4.47 -49.80 43.77
N THR A 283 4.18 -49.36 44.99
CA THR A 283 2.82 -49.23 45.53
C THR A 283 2.52 -47.81 45.98
N ASN A 284 1.24 -47.44 45.98
CA ASN A 284 0.71 -46.24 46.62
C ASN A 284 -0.51 -46.63 47.50
N PRO A 285 -0.45 -46.50 48.84
CA PRO A 285 0.67 -46.01 49.65
C PRO A 285 1.98 -46.79 49.48
N LYS A 286 3.11 -46.18 49.83
CA LYS A 286 4.44 -46.81 49.76
C LYS A 286 4.63 -47.82 50.90
N ALA A 287 5.54 -48.77 50.72
CA ALA A 287 5.94 -49.72 51.77
C ALA A 287 6.25 -49.02 53.11
N ASN A 288 5.98 -49.74 54.21
CA ASN A 288 6.02 -49.31 55.61
C ASN A 288 4.96 -48.28 56.04
N SER A 289 4.04 -47.85 55.15
CA SER A 289 2.88 -47.03 55.56
C SER A 289 1.93 -47.83 56.46
N LYS A 290 1.44 -47.25 57.57
CA LYS A 290 0.34 -47.82 58.36
C LYS A 290 -0.98 -47.53 57.63
N ILE A 291 -1.65 -48.57 57.15
CA ILE A 291 -2.93 -48.50 56.42
C ILE A 291 -4.05 -49.15 57.22
N LYS A 292 -5.29 -48.67 57.04
CA LYS A 292 -6.47 -49.25 57.70
C LYS A 292 -7.00 -50.47 56.94
N PRO A 293 -7.63 -51.46 57.62
CA PRO A 293 -8.46 -52.46 56.96
C PRO A 293 -9.48 -51.80 56.01
N ASN A 294 -9.87 -52.51 54.95
CA ASN A 294 -10.80 -52.04 53.91
C ASN A 294 -10.31 -50.83 53.07
N SER A 295 -9.04 -50.40 53.20
CA SER A 295 -8.48 -49.34 52.36
C SER A 295 -8.12 -49.79 50.93
N LYS A 296 -7.99 -48.82 50.01
CA LYS A 296 -7.52 -49.01 48.63
C LYS A 296 -6.00 -48.91 48.56
N LEU A 297 -5.36 -49.78 47.79
CA LEU A 297 -3.92 -49.82 47.49
C LEU A 297 -3.72 -49.90 45.97
N THR A 298 -2.93 -49.01 45.39
CA THR A 298 -2.56 -49.11 43.97
C THR A 298 -1.17 -49.72 43.83
N ALA A 299 -1.00 -50.67 42.91
CA ALA A 299 0.29 -51.28 42.59
C ALA A 299 0.61 -51.13 41.10
N TYR A 300 1.75 -50.54 40.80
CA TYR A 300 2.23 -50.33 39.43
C TYR A 300 3.00 -51.57 38.98
N ILE A 301 2.57 -52.21 37.89
CA ILE A 301 3.15 -53.46 37.38
C ILE A 301 4.03 -53.16 36.17
N SER A 302 5.24 -53.72 36.17
CA SER A 302 6.11 -53.62 35.00
C SER A 302 5.58 -54.45 33.85
N ILE A 303 5.43 -53.83 32.69
CA ILE A 303 5.29 -54.50 31.39
C ILE A 303 6.59 -54.47 30.57
N GLY A 304 7.71 -54.08 31.20
CA GLY A 304 9.03 -54.03 30.59
C GLY A 304 9.29 -52.79 29.72
N PHE A 305 10.00 -52.99 28.61
CA PHE A 305 10.41 -51.93 27.69
C PHE A 305 9.29 -51.52 26.72
N VAL A 306 9.34 -50.31 26.16
CA VAL A 306 8.32 -49.83 25.22
C VAL A 306 8.53 -50.47 23.84
N PRO A 307 7.54 -51.15 23.24
CA PRO A 307 7.67 -51.71 21.90
C PRO A 307 7.77 -50.59 20.85
N LEU A 308 8.72 -50.68 19.92
CA LEU A 308 8.91 -49.71 18.84
C LEU A 308 8.89 -50.38 17.46
N ASN A 309 7.91 -50.03 16.63
CA ASN A 309 7.77 -50.51 15.27
C ASN A 309 8.61 -49.69 14.28
N ASN A 310 9.02 -50.33 13.18
CA ASN A 310 9.68 -49.66 12.06
C ASN A 310 8.67 -48.95 11.13
N TYR A 311 8.92 -47.66 10.89
CA TYR A 311 8.13 -46.77 10.02
C TYR A 311 8.92 -46.21 8.83
N VAL A 312 10.13 -46.69 8.56
CA VAL A 312 10.90 -46.34 7.36
C VAL A 312 10.07 -46.61 6.10
N GLY A 313 10.00 -45.63 5.21
CA GLY A 313 9.17 -45.63 4.00
C GLY A 313 7.70 -45.29 4.21
N LYS A 314 7.19 -45.29 5.46
CA LYS A 314 5.79 -44.93 5.80
C LYS A 314 5.66 -43.44 6.11
N SER A 315 4.42 -42.97 6.29
CA SER A 315 4.18 -41.54 6.57
C SER A 315 4.63 -41.13 7.97
N LYS A 316 5.06 -39.88 8.10
CA LYS A 316 5.32 -39.22 9.38
C LYS A 316 4.07 -39.17 10.28
N ALA A 317 2.90 -38.95 9.70
CA ALA A 317 1.64 -38.82 10.44
C ALA A 317 1.21 -40.13 11.11
N ASP A 318 1.40 -41.28 10.44
CA ASP A 318 1.14 -42.60 11.05
C ASP A 318 2.10 -42.87 12.22
N PHE A 319 3.35 -42.42 12.09
CA PHE A 319 4.36 -42.54 13.14
C PHE A 319 4.04 -41.66 14.35
N GLU A 320 3.65 -40.41 14.13
CA GLU A 320 3.20 -39.48 15.18
C GLU A 320 2.01 -40.03 15.94
N SER A 321 1.01 -40.55 15.23
CA SER A 321 -0.18 -41.18 15.81
C SER A 321 0.17 -42.40 16.66
N TYR A 322 1.14 -43.20 16.22
CA TYR A 322 1.64 -44.37 16.94
C TYR A 322 2.40 -44.00 18.22
N ILE A 323 3.32 -43.03 18.16
CA ILE A 323 4.04 -42.55 19.35
C ILE A 323 3.09 -41.89 20.36
N ALA A 324 2.12 -41.08 19.88
CA ALA A 324 1.10 -40.49 20.75
C ALA A 324 0.27 -41.57 21.47
N LYS A 325 -0.12 -42.65 20.77
CA LYS A 325 -0.82 -43.79 21.39
C LYS A 325 0.04 -44.51 22.43
N LEU A 326 1.33 -44.74 22.16
CA LEU A 326 2.25 -45.33 23.15
C LEU A 326 2.39 -44.45 24.39
N ASN A 327 2.58 -43.15 24.21
CA ASN A 327 2.74 -42.18 25.31
C ASN A 327 1.48 -41.97 26.14
N LYS A 328 0.28 -42.24 25.60
CA LYS A 328 -0.99 -42.20 26.36
C LYS A 328 -1.34 -43.53 27.04
N SER A 329 -0.70 -44.63 26.65
CA SER A 329 -0.98 -45.96 27.19
C SER A 329 -0.22 -46.23 28.49
N ASN A 330 -0.68 -47.20 29.29
CA ASN A 330 0.04 -47.77 30.43
C ASN A 330 0.55 -46.70 31.41
N ASN A 331 -0.38 -45.90 31.95
CA ASN A 331 -0.11 -44.80 32.90
C ASN A 331 0.93 -43.80 32.38
N GLU A 332 0.87 -43.49 31.08
CA GLU A 332 1.71 -42.52 30.35
C GLU A 332 3.24 -42.78 30.46
N SER A 333 3.61 -43.98 30.90
CA SER A 333 4.96 -44.33 31.33
C SER A 333 5.96 -44.50 30.19
N ALA A 334 5.54 -44.53 28.92
CA ALA A 334 6.44 -44.66 27.78
C ALA A 334 7.33 -43.42 27.58
N ASN A 335 6.73 -42.22 27.68
CA ASN A 335 7.40 -40.91 27.61
C ASN A 335 8.46 -40.78 26.48
N ILE A 336 8.16 -41.28 25.28
CA ILE A 336 9.07 -41.18 24.11
C ILE A 336 9.03 -39.76 23.55
N SER A 337 10.19 -39.20 23.22
CA SER A 337 10.30 -37.88 22.56
C SER A 337 10.96 -37.98 21.19
N VAL A 338 10.47 -37.19 20.23
CA VAL A 338 10.82 -37.29 18.80
C VAL A 338 11.39 -35.99 18.28
N GLU A 339 12.54 -36.07 17.60
CA GLU A 339 13.19 -34.98 16.88
C GLU A 339 13.09 -35.24 15.36
N TYR A 340 12.68 -34.24 14.57
CA TYR A 340 12.54 -34.38 13.11
C TYR A 340 13.64 -33.63 12.34
N ILE A 341 14.26 -34.33 11.39
CA ILE A 341 15.29 -33.80 10.50
C ILE A 341 14.74 -33.87 9.07
N ASN A 342 14.58 -32.73 8.39
CA ASN A 342 13.96 -32.68 7.06
C ASN A 342 15.03 -32.60 5.96
N GLU A 343 15.18 -33.65 5.15
CA GLU A 343 16.19 -33.81 4.11
C GLU A 343 15.57 -33.94 2.70
N VAL A 344 16.28 -33.51 1.66
CA VAL A 344 15.84 -33.73 0.27
C VAL A 344 16.10 -35.19 -0.08
N ASN A 345 15.08 -35.91 -0.58
CA ASN A 345 15.22 -37.31 -0.94
C ASN A 345 14.36 -37.65 -2.17
N ASN A 346 15.04 -38.03 -3.26
CA ASN A 346 14.41 -38.31 -4.55
C ASN A 346 13.82 -39.75 -4.65
N LYS A 347 13.98 -40.60 -3.62
CA LYS A 347 13.49 -41.99 -3.59
C LYS A 347 12.30 -42.19 -2.65
N VAL A 348 12.19 -41.36 -1.60
CA VAL A 348 11.15 -41.43 -0.57
C VAL A 348 10.14 -40.30 -0.79
N ALA A 349 8.85 -40.63 -0.83
CA ALA A 349 7.78 -39.65 -0.99
C ALA A 349 7.83 -38.54 0.08
N GLU A 350 7.39 -37.33 -0.27
CA GLU A 350 7.37 -36.20 0.68
C GLU A 350 6.55 -36.54 1.93
N ASN A 351 7.02 -36.10 3.10
CA ASN A 351 6.48 -36.42 4.43
C ASN A 351 6.55 -37.92 4.84
N ASN A 352 7.16 -38.79 4.04
CA ASN A 352 7.51 -40.15 4.49
C ASN A 352 8.91 -40.18 5.14
N ILE A 353 9.10 -41.17 6.02
CA ILE A 353 10.32 -41.35 6.80
C ILE A 353 11.41 -41.99 5.94
N ILE A 354 12.56 -41.32 5.85
CA ILE A 354 13.77 -41.82 5.19
C ILE A 354 14.48 -42.83 6.08
N SER A 355 14.69 -42.48 7.35
CA SER A 355 15.35 -43.33 8.33
C SER A 355 14.93 -42.96 9.76
N MET A 356 15.13 -43.90 10.69
CA MET A 356 14.89 -43.71 12.11
C MET A 356 16.22 -43.88 12.86
N ILE A 357 16.58 -42.94 13.73
CA ILE A 357 17.78 -43.02 14.58
C ILE A 357 17.32 -43.35 16.00
N VAL A 358 17.64 -44.55 16.46
CA VAL A 358 17.21 -45.14 17.73
C VAL A 358 18.43 -45.63 18.49
N ASP A 359 18.61 -45.18 19.74
CA ASP A 359 19.80 -45.47 20.56
C ASP A 359 21.14 -45.24 19.81
N GLY A 360 21.20 -44.17 19.01
CA GLY A 360 22.36 -43.79 18.20
C GLY A 360 22.57 -44.59 16.91
N LYS A 361 21.72 -45.59 16.61
CA LYS A 361 21.80 -46.41 15.40
C LYS A 361 20.78 -45.94 14.36
N GLU A 362 21.26 -45.64 13.15
CA GLU A 362 20.39 -45.29 12.02
C GLU A 362 19.81 -46.55 11.37
N ILE A 363 18.50 -46.52 11.12
CA ILE A 363 17.69 -47.58 10.54
C ILE A 363 17.10 -47.04 9.23
N ASP A 364 17.63 -47.49 8.09
CA ASP A 364 17.35 -47.00 6.73
C ASP A 364 16.56 -47.99 5.86
N LYS A 365 16.35 -49.22 6.35
CA LYS A 365 15.64 -50.29 5.65
C LYS A 365 14.29 -50.59 6.31
N PRO A 366 13.17 -50.61 5.56
CA PRO A 366 11.84 -50.97 6.09
C PRO A 366 11.77 -52.38 6.70
N THR A 367 12.64 -53.30 6.26
CA THR A 367 12.70 -54.69 6.74
C THR A 367 13.48 -54.87 8.04
N THR A 368 14.18 -53.85 8.53
CA THR A 368 14.93 -53.95 9.79
C THR A 368 13.96 -54.08 10.96
N LYS A 369 14.03 -55.20 11.69
CA LYS A 369 13.23 -55.39 12.90
C LYS A 369 13.76 -54.50 14.03
N LEU A 370 12.94 -53.52 14.43
CA LEU A 370 13.09 -52.86 15.72
C LEU A 370 12.42 -53.71 16.81
N ASN A 371 12.99 -53.69 18.01
CA ASN A 371 12.48 -54.42 19.17
C ASN A 371 11.80 -53.43 20.14
N SER A 372 12.40 -53.20 21.31
CA SER A 372 11.85 -52.33 22.34
C SER A 372 12.91 -51.35 22.84
N ILE A 373 12.45 -50.17 23.25
CA ILE A 373 13.28 -49.04 23.71
C ILE A 373 12.98 -48.73 25.18
N LYS A 374 13.89 -48.01 25.83
CA LYS A 374 13.69 -47.56 27.21
C LYS A 374 12.57 -46.51 27.27
N PRO A 375 11.74 -46.52 28.34
CA PRO A 375 10.96 -45.35 28.71
C PRO A 375 11.81 -44.08 28.75
N GLY A 376 11.28 -42.95 28.28
CA GLY A 376 12.01 -41.68 28.24
C GLY A 376 12.99 -41.52 27.06
N SER A 377 13.10 -42.50 26.15
CA SER A 377 14.04 -42.43 25.01
C SER A 377 13.74 -41.26 24.07
N LYS A 378 14.83 -40.65 23.58
CA LYS A 378 14.84 -39.69 22.48
C LYS A 378 15.15 -40.41 21.18
N ILE A 379 14.33 -40.21 20.16
CA ILE A 379 14.52 -40.76 18.81
C ILE A 379 14.57 -39.63 17.78
N LYS A 380 15.41 -39.77 16.75
CA LYS A 380 15.43 -38.82 15.63
C LYS A 380 14.86 -39.48 14.39
N ILE A 381 14.13 -38.72 13.58
CA ILE A 381 13.45 -39.22 12.38
C ILE A 381 13.85 -38.33 11.21
N LYS A 382 14.50 -38.92 10.19
CA LYS A 382 14.76 -38.22 8.92
C LYS A 382 13.52 -38.32 8.05
N VAL A 383 13.04 -37.17 7.55
CA VAL A 383 11.80 -37.03 6.79
C VAL A 383 12.10 -36.44 5.42
N SER A 384 11.48 -36.98 4.38
CA SER A 384 11.66 -36.50 3.01
C SER A 384 10.94 -35.17 2.75
N LYS A 385 11.68 -34.20 2.21
CA LYS A 385 11.18 -32.97 1.57
C LYS A 385 10.67 -33.19 0.13
N GLY A 386 10.63 -34.45 -0.32
CA GLY A 386 10.21 -34.84 -1.67
C GLY A 386 11.32 -34.75 -2.71
N GLN A 387 10.96 -35.13 -3.93
CA GLN A 387 11.82 -35.11 -5.10
C GLN A 387 11.91 -33.69 -5.70
N LEU A 388 13.13 -33.26 -6.01
CA LEU A 388 13.38 -32.07 -6.83
C LEU A 388 13.49 -32.45 -8.32
N ILE A 389 12.94 -31.57 -9.16
CA ILE A 389 12.86 -31.71 -10.62
C ILE A 389 13.56 -30.50 -11.23
N LYS A 390 14.61 -30.75 -12.02
CA LYS A 390 15.28 -29.70 -12.78
C LYS A 390 14.45 -29.31 -14.01
N VAL A 391 14.22 -28.01 -14.18
CA VAL A 391 13.63 -27.42 -15.37
C VAL A 391 14.69 -26.54 -16.04
N ASP A 392 15.08 -26.94 -17.24
CA ASP A 392 15.97 -26.17 -18.10
C ASP A 392 15.20 -25.14 -18.95
N SER A 393 15.91 -24.32 -19.73
CA SER A 393 15.27 -23.38 -20.66
C SER A 393 14.63 -24.12 -21.84
N TYR A 394 13.35 -23.82 -22.09
CA TYR A 394 12.55 -24.32 -23.22
C TYR A 394 12.29 -23.25 -24.28
N VAL A 395 13.02 -22.12 -24.22
CA VAL A 395 12.88 -21.01 -25.17
C VAL A 395 13.00 -21.49 -26.62
N ASN A 396 12.13 -20.96 -27.47
CA ASN A 396 11.94 -21.35 -28.88
C ASN A 396 11.51 -22.82 -29.11
N LYS A 397 11.04 -23.55 -28.09
CA LYS A 397 10.34 -24.84 -28.26
C LYS A 397 8.82 -24.64 -28.30
N PRO A 398 8.06 -25.51 -28.99
CA PRO A 398 6.60 -25.49 -28.96
C PRO A 398 6.01 -25.59 -27.54
N GLU A 399 4.95 -24.82 -27.24
CA GLU A 399 4.29 -24.81 -25.93
C GLU A 399 3.78 -26.20 -25.50
N ASN A 400 3.28 -27.01 -26.44
CA ASN A 400 2.80 -28.37 -26.16
C ASN A 400 3.92 -29.33 -25.72
N GLU A 401 5.14 -29.21 -26.26
CA GLU A 401 6.30 -30.00 -25.80
C GLU A 401 6.66 -29.66 -24.36
N PHE A 402 6.70 -28.37 -24.02
CA PHE A 402 7.01 -27.92 -22.65
C PHE A 402 5.94 -28.34 -21.65
N ILE A 403 4.66 -28.16 -21.98
CA ILE A 403 3.53 -28.64 -21.16
C ILE A 403 3.62 -30.17 -20.95
N THR A 404 3.99 -30.92 -21.98
CA THR A 404 4.15 -32.38 -21.90
C THR A 404 5.30 -32.77 -20.98
N PHE A 405 6.44 -32.09 -21.07
CA PHE A 405 7.56 -32.26 -20.14
C PHE A 405 7.14 -31.99 -18.70
N LEU A 406 6.54 -30.82 -18.42
CA LEU A 406 6.12 -30.43 -17.07
C LEU A 406 5.15 -31.46 -16.47
N LYS A 407 4.09 -31.82 -17.21
CA LYS A 407 3.12 -32.84 -16.77
C LYS A 407 3.77 -34.20 -16.52
N LYS A 408 4.70 -34.63 -17.38
CA LYS A 408 5.43 -35.90 -17.21
C LYS A 408 6.28 -35.93 -15.94
N GLN A 409 6.91 -34.81 -15.56
CA GLN A 409 7.63 -34.72 -14.29
C GLN A 409 6.70 -34.53 -13.08
N GLY A 410 5.43 -34.18 -13.30
CA GLY A 410 4.47 -33.86 -12.25
C GLY A 410 4.58 -32.41 -11.76
N LEU A 411 5.01 -31.49 -12.63
CA LEU A 411 4.96 -30.04 -12.43
C LEU A 411 3.72 -29.44 -13.10
N VAL A 412 3.26 -28.30 -12.61
CA VAL A 412 2.05 -27.63 -13.10
C VAL A 412 2.44 -26.51 -14.09
N PRO A 413 2.01 -26.55 -15.36
CA PRO A 413 2.25 -25.45 -16.30
C PRO A 413 1.41 -24.22 -15.94
N ASN A 414 2.03 -23.04 -15.81
CA ASN A 414 1.33 -21.77 -15.62
C ASN A 414 1.73 -20.74 -16.70
N LYS A 415 0.82 -20.48 -17.66
CA LYS A 415 1.03 -19.49 -18.70
C LYS A 415 0.72 -18.09 -18.15
N THR A 416 1.75 -17.28 -17.92
CA THR A 416 1.61 -15.94 -17.33
C THR A 416 1.35 -14.83 -18.36
N GLY A 417 1.40 -15.14 -19.66
CA GLY A 417 1.09 -14.19 -20.73
C GLY A 417 1.77 -14.53 -22.06
N GLU A 418 1.79 -13.55 -22.96
CA GLU A 418 2.43 -13.67 -24.28
C GLU A 418 3.21 -12.40 -24.62
N SER A 419 4.37 -12.55 -25.28
CA SER A 419 5.25 -11.44 -25.69
C SER A 419 5.68 -11.58 -27.15
N TYR A 420 5.93 -10.47 -27.84
CA TYR A 420 6.61 -10.45 -29.13
C TYR A 420 8.06 -10.88 -28.96
N SER A 421 8.56 -11.69 -29.90
CA SER A 421 9.95 -12.14 -29.90
C SER A 421 10.37 -12.58 -31.31
N SER A 422 11.65 -12.95 -31.49
CA SER A 422 12.13 -13.57 -32.73
C SER A 422 11.64 -15.01 -32.93
N TYR A 423 11.01 -15.63 -31.94
CA TYR A 423 10.58 -17.03 -31.97
C TYR A 423 9.21 -17.19 -32.65
N ALA A 424 8.96 -18.35 -33.26
CA ALA A 424 7.69 -18.64 -33.91
C ALA A 424 6.50 -18.50 -32.95
N LYS A 425 5.35 -18.01 -33.46
CA LYS A 425 4.15 -17.81 -32.65
C LYS A 425 3.70 -19.14 -32.01
N GLY A 426 3.50 -19.14 -30.70
CA GLY A 426 3.15 -20.34 -29.92
C GLY A 426 4.36 -21.14 -29.37
N ASN A 427 5.59 -20.77 -29.70
CA ASN A 427 6.77 -21.27 -28.99
C ASN A 427 6.92 -20.55 -27.64
N ILE A 428 7.63 -21.17 -26.69
CA ILE A 428 8.00 -20.55 -25.40
C ILE A 428 8.91 -19.34 -25.67
N ALA A 429 8.52 -18.17 -25.16
CA ALA A 429 9.35 -16.97 -25.17
C ALA A 429 10.25 -16.89 -23.93
N THR A 430 9.72 -17.25 -22.76
CA THR A 430 10.46 -17.41 -21.49
C THR A 430 9.81 -18.50 -20.63
N ASN A 431 10.60 -19.21 -19.81
CA ASN A 431 10.10 -20.06 -18.73
C ASN A 431 11.00 -19.94 -17.49
N ALA A 432 10.43 -20.20 -16.30
CA ALA A 432 11.21 -20.35 -15.09
C ALA A 432 12.12 -21.60 -15.18
N THR A 433 13.35 -21.47 -14.72
CA THR A 433 14.39 -22.52 -14.74
C THR A 433 14.98 -22.72 -13.33
N GLY A 434 15.52 -23.90 -13.07
CA GLY A 434 16.08 -24.27 -11.75
C GLY A 434 15.52 -25.59 -11.23
N GLU A 435 15.62 -25.83 -9.92
CA GLU A 435 15.09 -27.02 -9.26
C GLU A 435 13.77 -26.72 -8.55
N PHE A 436 12.75 -27.52 -8.86
CA PHE A 436 11.39 -27.32 -8.36
C PHE A 436 10.88 -28.60 -7.69
N LYS A 437 10.12 -28.47 -6.60
CA LYS A 437 9.41 -29.62 -6.02
C LYS A 437 8.38 -30.16 -7.00
N LYS A 438 8.14 -31.47 -7.00
CA LYS A 438 6.95 -32.06 -7.64
C LYS A 438 5.68 -31.34 -7.16
N GLY A 439 4.77 -31.04 -8.09
CA GLY A 439 3.57 -30.23 -7.86
C GLY A 439 3.76 -28.71 -8.00
N SER A 440 4.99 -28.20 -8.13
CA SER A 440 5.23 -26.75 -8.28
C SER A 440 4.68 -26.20 -9.60
N SER A 441 4.15 -24.98 -9.56
CA SER A 441 3.77 -24.21 -10.75
C SER A 441 4.99 -23.59 -11.41
N ILE A 442 5.16 -23.85 -12.71
CA ILE A 442 6.24 -23.28 -13.53
C ILE A 442 5.66 -22.20 -14.42
N ASN A 443 6.05 -20.95 -14.14
CA ASN A 443 5.63 -19.78 -14.91
C ASN A 443 6.35 -19.75 -16.27
N TYR A 444 5.61 -19.46 -17.34
CA TYR A 444 6.17 -19.26 -18.68
C TYR A 444 5.30 -18.30 -19.52
N THR A 445 5.90 -17.75 -20.58
CA THR A 445 5.20 -16.96 -21.60
C THR A 445 5.42 -17.56 -22.99
N THR A 446 4.48 -17.34 -23.91
CA THR A 446 4.63 -17.73 -25.31
C THR A 446 4.92 -16.54 -26.22
N SER A 447 5.56 -16.82 -27.34
CA SER A 447 5.81 -15.86 -28.41
C SER A 447 4.51 -15.55 -29.15
N LYS A 448 4.24 -14.25 -29.37
CA LYS A 448 3.27 -13.74 -30.35
C LYS A 448 3.78 -13.80 -31.79
N GLY A 449 5.04 -14.19 -31.99
CA GLY A 449 5.82 -13.95 -33.20
C GLY A 449 6.54 -12.60 -33.15
N GLN A 450 7.22 -12.24 -34.24
CA GLN A 450 7.74 -10.88 -34.42
C GLN A 450 6.57 -9.88 -34.54
N TYR A 451 6.71 -8.72 -33.91
CA TYR A 451 5.73 -7.64 -34.06
C TYR A 451 5.68 -7.16 -35.52
N LYS A 452 4.47 -7.03 -36.06
CA LYS A 452 4.22 -6.43 -37.39
C LYS A 452 3.67 -5.03 -37.17
N PHE A 453 4.37 -4.03 -37.68
CA PHE A 453 3.98 -2.63 -37.56
C PHE A 453 2.69 -2.33 -38.34
N ASP A 454 1.76 -1.67 -37.67
CA ASP A 454 0.53 -1.12 -38.25
C ASP A 454 0.51 0.40 -38.01
N PRO A 455 0.65 1.24 -39.06
CA PRO A 455 0.59 2.70 -38.94
C PRO A 455 -0.66 3.20 -38.19
N LYS A 456 -1.80 2.52 -38.32
CA LYS A 456 -3.07 2.92 -37.70
C LYS A 456 -3.05 2.91 -36.17
N GLN A 457 -2.07 2.24 -35.56
CA GLN A 457 -1.86 2.28 -34.12
C GLN A 457 -1.26 3.61 -33.64
N PHE A 458 -0.68 4.42 -34.55
CA PHE A 458 0.03 5.67 -34.25
C PHE A 458 -0.55 6.89 -34.97
N GLU A 459 -1.12 6.72 -36.16
CA GLU A 459 -1.74 7.81 -36.93
C GLU A 459 -3.04 8.33 -36.31
N ASN A 460 -3.33 9.62 -36.56
CA ASN A 460 -4.46 10.37 -36.00
C ASN A 460 -4.51 10.37 -34.45
N LYS A 461 -3.37 10.19 -33.79
CA LYS A 461 -3.18 10.29 -32.33
C LYS A 461 -2.25 11.46 -31.99
N THR A 462 -2.36 11.98 -30.78
CA THR A 462 -1.34 12.89 -30.23
C THR A 462 -0.03 12.15 -30.01
N GLU A 463 1.09 12.87 -29.95
CA GLU A 463 2.40 12.28 -29.64
C GLU A 463 2.38 11.52 -28.29
N GLU A 464 1.68 12.05 -27.29
CA GLU A 464 1.49 11.41 -25.98
C GLU A 464 0.75 10.06 -26.10
N ALA A 465 -0.39 10.02 -26.80
CA ALA A 465 -1.15 8.78 -27.00
C ALA A 465 -0.38 7.75 -27.85
N ALA A 466 0.43 8.21 -28.80
CA ALA A 466 1.36 7.36 -29.55
C ALA A 466 2.48 6.79 -28.65
N ARG A 467 3.04 7.58 -27.72
CA ARG A 467 4.01 7.12 -26.72
C ARG A 467 3.40 6.15 -25.69
N ALA A 468 2.15 6.34 -25.28
CA ALA A 468 1.44 5.38 -24.43
C ALA A 468 1.16 4.04 -25.15
N THR A 469 0.81 4.11 -26.43
CA THR A 469 0.65 2.92 -27.28
C THR A 469 1.99 2.19 -27.45
N LEU A 470 3.07 2.92 -27.71
CA LEU A 470 4.44 2.40 -27.79
C LEU A 470 4.86 1.70 -26.49
N ALA A 471 4.64 2.32 -25.33
CA ALA A 471 4.96 1.72 -24.02
C ALA A 471 4.21 0.40 -23.81
N THR A 472 2.93 0.35 -24.19
CA THR A 472 2.11 -0.88 -24.12
C THR A 472 2.68 -2.00 -25.00
N LEU A 473 3.08 -1.69 -26.24
CA LEU A 473 3.69 -2.65 -27.16
C LEU A 473 5.08 -3.11 -26.69
N ASN A 474 5.87 -2.20 -26.12
CA ASN A 474 7.20 -2.50 -25.59
C ASN A 474 7.16 -3.34 -24.30
N ASN A 475 6.19 -3.11 -23.43
CA ASN A 475 5.91 -4.00 -22.29
C ASN A 475 5.50 -5.41 -22.75
N GLN A 476 5.00 -5.55 -23.98
CA GLN A 476 4.75 -6.84 -24.63
C GLN A 476 5.95 -7.33 -25.46
N GLY A 477 7.13 -6.70 -25.40
CA GLY A 477 8.35 -7.14 -26.09
C GLY A 477 8.53 -6.65 -27.53
N ALA A 478 7.73 -5.68 -28.02
CA ALA A 478 7.86 -5.19 -29.41
C ALA A 478 9.19 -4.49 -29.71
N GLY A 479 9.88 -3.94 -28.69
CA GLY A 479 11.24 -3.39 -28.81
C GLY A 479 11.37 -2.14 -29.67
N LEU A 480 10.29 -1.37 -29.82
CA LEU A 480 10.16 -0.22 -30.72
C LEU A 480 10.59 1.10 -30.05
N THR A 481 10.87 2.10 -30.87
CA THR A 481 11.15 3.49 -30.45
C THR A 481 10.37 4.48 -31.31
N LEU A 482 9.98 5.64 -30.77
CA LEU A 482 9.33 6.72 -31.52
C LEU A 482 10.25 7.94 -31.54
N ASN A 483 10.78 8.27 -32.71
CA ASN A 483 11.57 9.48 -32.94
C ASN A 483 10.75 10.75 -32.65
N LYS A 484 11.44 11.88 -32.44
CA LYS A 484 10.78 13.18 -32.39
C LYS A 484 10.04 13.40 -33.72
N PRO A 485 8.72 13.64 -33.72
CA PRO A 485 7.97 13.86 -34.96
C PRO A 485 8.46 15.11 -35.70
N ILE A 486 8.44 15.05 -37.04
CA ILE A 486 8.74 16.19 -37.90
C ILE A 486 7.48 17.07 -38.00
N GLU A 487 7.59 18.36 -37.69
CA GLU A 487 6.45 19.29 -37.74
C GLU A 487 6.25 19.86 -39.15
N GLU A 488 5.08 19.57 -39.74
CA GLU A 488 4.69 20.01 -41.08
C GLU A 488 3.22 20.43 -41.10
N TYR A 489 2.84 21.30 -42.05
CA TYR A 489 1.43 21.62 -42.28
C TYR A 489 0.71 20.46 -42.98
N SER A 490 -0.56 20.25 -42.64
CA SER A 490 -1.43 19.27 -43.30
C SER A 490 -2.82 19.83 -43.52
N ASN A 491 -3.36 19.63 -44.72
CA ASN A 491 -4.71 20.00 -45.10
C ASN A 491 -5.77 18.96 -44.70
N THR A 492 -5.35 17.76 -44.28
CA THR A 492 -6.24 16.62 -43.97
C THR A 492 -6.15 16.13 -42.54
N VAL A 493 -5.11 16.50 -41.80
CA VAL A 493 -4.84 16.01 -40.43
C VAL A 493 -4.89 17.18 -39.45
N ALA A 494 -5.72 17.06 -38.41
CA ALA A 494 -5.88 18.09 -37.38
C ALA A 494 -4.57 18.37 -36.62
N VAL A 495 -4.44 19.60 -36.11
CA VAL A 495 -3.24 20.07 -35.39
C VAL A 495 -2.87 19.15 -34.22
N ASN A 496 -1.57 18.96 -33.99
CA ASN A 496 -0.95 18.10 -32.99
C ASN A 496 -1.17 16.58 -33.16
N LEU A 497 -1.84 16.12 -34.21
CA LEU A 497 -1.96 14.69 -34.52
C LEU A 497 -0.82 14.19 -35.42
N LEU A 498 -0.45 12.93 -35.23
CA LEU A 498 0.56 12.24 -36.02
C LEU A 498 0.00 11.66 -37.32
N TYR A 499 0.81 11.67 -38.38
CA TYR A 499 0.49 11.08 -39.69
C TYR A 499 1.75 10.65 -40.45
N ASP A 500 1.59 9.91 -41.54
CA ASP A 500 2.69 9.36 -42.36
C ASP A 500 3.68 8.52 -41.52
N CYS A 501 3.13 7.73 -40.59
CA CYS A 501 3.92 6.97 -39.64
C CYS A 501 4.53 5.72 -40.29
N LYS A 502 5.86 5.63 -40.29
CA LYS A 502 6.64 4.54 -40.90
C LYS A 502 7.64 3.97 -39.91
N VAL A 503 7.89 2.67 -39.97
CA VAL A 503 8.95 2.01 -39.19
C VAL A 503 10.16 1.71 -40.07
N THR A 504 11.35 1.97 -39.54
CA THR A 504 12.64 1.57 -40.12
C THR A 504 13.44 0.86 -39.04
N GLY A 505 13.73 -0.44 -39.23
CA GLY A 505 14.23 -1.29 -38.15
C GLY A 505 13.22 -1.34 -36.99
N ASN A 506 13.63 -0.86 -35.82
CA ASN A 506 12.77 -0.74 -34.63
C ASN A 506 12.33 0.71 -34.35
N THR A 507 12.56 1.65 -35.26
CA THR A 507 12.29 3.08 -35.03
C THR A 507 11.16 3.59 -35.90
N ILE A 508 10.14 4.13 -35.25
CA ILE A 508 8.99 4.77 -35.87
C ILE A 508 9.32 6.25 -36.08
N GLY A 509 9.21 6.70 -37.32
CA GLY A 509 9.16 8.11 -37.69
C GLY A 509 7.73 8.48 -38.08
N CYS A 510 7.24 9.61 -37.58
CA CYS A 510 5.95 10.18 -37.94
C CYS A 510 6.13 11.68 -38.23
N LYS A 511 5.22 12.25 -39.01
CA LYS A 511 4.99 13.70 -39.07
C LYS A 511 3.99 14.10 -38.00
N LYS A 512 4.07 15.32 -37.48
CA LYS A 512 3.07 15.93 -36.59
C LYS A 512 2.47 17.15 -37.29
N SER A 513 1.15 17.18 -37.42
CA SER A 513 0.45 18.24 -38.12
C SER A 513 0.51 19.56 -37.33
N LYS A 514 0.94 20.64 -37.98
CA LYS A 514 0.74 22.02 -37.53
C LYS A 514 -0.69 22.54 -37.81
N GLY A 515 -1.56 21.70 -38.38
CA GLY A 515 -2.85 22.09 -38.94
C GLY A 515 -2.71 22.65 -40.36
N VAL A 516 -3.74 23.34 -40.82
CA VAL A 516 -3.77 23.98 -42.15
C VAL A 516 -2.93 25.26 -42.11
N GLY A 517 -1.84 25.30 -42.87
CA GLY A 517 -1.00 26.47 -43.01
C GLY A 517 -1.63 27.54 -43.91
N ILE A 518 -1.44 28.81 -43.57
CA ILE A 518 -1.87 29.96 -44.37
C ILE A 518 -0.69 30.42 -45.23
N VAL A 519 -0.88 30.52 -46.54
CA VAL A 519 0.15 31.05 -47.46
C VAL A 519 0.14 32.58 -47.40
N VAL A 520 1.29 33.18 -47.08
CA VAL A 520 1.45 34.65 -47.04
C VAL A 520 1.39 35.21 -48.46
N GLY A 521 0.49 36.18 -48.69
CA GLY A 521 0.38 36.89 -49.97
C GLY A 521 1.55 37.84 -50.24
N ASN A 522 1.64 38.34 -51.47
CA ASN A 522 2.50 39.48 -51.80
C ASN A 522 1.71 40.78 -51.61
N TYR A 523 2.16 41.61 -50.68
CA TYR A 523 1.57 42.92 -50.37
C TYR A 523 2.49 44.07 -50.80
N ILE A 524 3.72 43.83 -51.24
CA ILE A 524 4.66 44.88 -51.63
C ILE A 524 4.14 45.60 -52.88
N GLY A 525 4.10 46.95 -52.83
CA GLY A 525 3.57 47.80 -53.88
C GLY A 525 2.04 47.90 -53.91
N SER A 526 1.31 47.21 -53.03
CA SER A 526 -0.14 47.40 -52.88
C SER A 526 -0.47 48.47 -51.84
N GLN A 527 -1.71 48.92 -51.82
CA GLN A 527 -2.28 49.60 -50.65
C GLN A 527 -2.41 48.60 -49.49
N LYS A 528 -2.45 49.11 -48.25
CA LYS A 528 -2.67 48.28 -47.05
C LYS A 528 -3.96 47.44 -47.15
N PRO A 529 -3.95 46.15 -46.78
CA PRO A 529 -5.09 45.23 -47.00
C PRO A 529 -6.32 45.54 -46.13
N CYS A 530 -6.17 46.38 -45.11
CA CYS A 530 -7.25 46.81 -44.22
C CYS A 530 -6.89 48.12 -43.51
N ALA A 531 -7.88 48.82 -42.95
CA ALA A 531 -7.73 50.21 -42.52
C ALA A 531 -6.83 50.42 -41.29
N ASN A 532 -6.96 49.56 -40.27
CA ASN A 532 -6.43 49.76 -38.92
C ASN A 532 -5.39 48.70 -38.56
N THR A 533 -4.33 49.06 -37.83
CA THR A 533 -3.36 48.07 -37.31
C THR A 533 -4.06 47.06 -36.38
N GLY A 534 -3.67 45.78 -36.46
CA GLY A 534 -4.33 44.66 -35.78
C GLY A 534 -5.50 44.04 -36.54
N CYS A 535 -5.85 44.54 -37.73
CA CYS A 535 -6.89 43.94 -38.57
C CYS A 535 -6.52 42.51 -39.01
N SER A 536 -7.55 41.67 -39.22
CA SER A 536 -7.37 40.28 -39.68
C SER A 536 -8.00 40.09 -41.06
N VAL A 537 -7.23 39.59 -42.03
CA VAL A 537 -7.66 39.32 -43.42
C VAL A 537 -7.06 38.00 -43.87
N ASN A 538 -7.86 37.12 -44.49
CA ASN A 538 -7.45 35.80 -44.95
C ASN A 538 -6.69 34.98 -43.87
N ASP A 539 -7.20 34.98 -42.64
CA ASP A 539 -6.60 34.32 -41.48
C ASP A 539 -5.17 34.78 -41.10
N LEU A 540 -4.72 35.93 -41.59
CA LEU A 540 -3.50 36.64 -41.17
C LEU A 540 -3.86 37.94 -40.43
N LYS A 541 -3.03 38.34 -39.47
CA LYS A 541 -3.12 39.65 -38.79
C LYS A 541 -2.16 40.64 -39.44
N PHE A 542 -2.52 41.92 -39.51
CA PHE A 542 -1.68 42.94 -40.12
C PHE A 542 -1.34 44.06 -39.15
N LYS A 543 -0.04 44.33 -39.01
CA LYS A 543 0.49 45.48 -38.27
C LYS A 543 1.08 46.49 -39.25
N PHE A 544 0.75 47.76 -39.08
CA PHE A 544 1.22 48.83 -39.97
C PHE A 544 2.24 49.71 -39.26
N VAL A 545 3.39 49.91 -39.89
CA VAL A 545 4.46 50.78 -39.42
C VAL A 545 4.78 51.78 -40.53
N SER A 546 4.68 53.08 -40.30
CA SER A 546 5.10 54.06 -41.30
C SER A 546 6.63 54.14 -41.35
N GLU A 547 7.21 54.22 -42.55
CA GLU A 547 8.64 54.46 -42.72
C GLU A 547 9.07 55.82 -42.10
N PRO A 548 10.31 55.94 -41.58
CA PRO A 548 10.74 57.15 -40.90
C PRO A 548 10.99 58.33 -41.85
N ASN A 549 11.43 58.05 -43.08
CA ASN A 549 11.81 59.05 -44.08
C ASN A 549 10.65 59.30 -45.06
N TRP A 550 10.61 60.47 -45.70
CA TRP A 550 9.71 60.70 -46.84
C TRP A 550 10.24 59.93 -48.07
N SER A 551 9.34 59.44 -48.91
CA SER A 551 9.69 58.72 -50.15
C SER A 551 8.90 59.26 -51.34
N ASN A 552 9.28 58.86 -52.56
CA ASN A 552 8.54 59.22 -53.77
C ASN A 552 7.31 58.34 -54.02
N LYS A 553 6.99 57.39 -53.12
CA LYS A 553 5.83 56.51 -53.24
C LYS A 553 4.57 57.17 -52.67
N PRO A 554 3.37 56.89 -53.20
CA PRO A 554 2.10 57.26 -52.58
C PRO A 554 2.07 56.90 -51.10
N LYS A 555 1.51 57.79 -50.27
CA LYS A 555 1.28 57.51 -48.85
C LYS A 555 0.45 56.23 -48.67
N ASP A 556 0.74 55.46 -47.62
CA ASP A 556 0.10 54.18 -47.27
C ASP A 556 0.35 53.02 -48.28
N GLU A 557 1.17 53.20 -49.32
CA GLU A 557 1.70 52.09 -50.14
C GLU A 557 2.66 51.21 -49.33
N VAL A 558 2.55 49.89 -49.44
CA VAL A 558 3.40 48.93 -48.73
C VAL A 558 4.79 48.84 -49.39
N ILE A 559 5.83 49.21 -48.65
CA ILE A 559 7.23 49.18 -49.09
C ILE A 559 7.89 47.82 -48.81
N SER A 560 7.55 47.18 -47.68
CA SER A 560 8.07 45.85 -47.33
C SER A 560 7.14 45.08 -46.41
N GLN A 561 7.22 43.75 -46.42
CA GLN A 561 6.49 42.85 -45.52
C GLN A 561 7.45 42.00 -44.67
N SER A 562 7.10 41.73 -43.41
CA SER A 562 7.97 41.01 -42.46
C SER A 562 8.14 39.51 -42.71
N ILE A 563 7.29 38.92 -43.55
CA ILE A 563 7.37 37.50 -43.97
C ILE A 563 7.23 37.47 -45.48
N GLU A 564 8.15 36.80 -46.17
CA GLU A 564 8.15 36.67 -47.63
C GLU A 564 6.86 36.04 -48.17
N ALA A 565 6.41 36.50 -49.35
CA ALA A 565 5.31 35.88 -50.07
C ALA A 565 5.58 34.40 -50.38
N GLY A 566 4.53 33.57 -50.31
CA GLY A 566 4.61 32.13 -50.56
C GLY A 566 5.07 31.28 -49.37
N LYS A 567 5.53 31.87 -48.25
CA LYS A 567 5.78 31.12 -47.01
C LYS A 567 4.44 30.67 -46.39
N MET A 568 4.43 29.46 -45.82
CA MET A 568 3.31 29.00 -44.99
C MET A 568 3.52 29.37 -43.53
N VAL A 569 2.52 29.98 -42.91
CA VAL A 569 2.51 30.42 -41.50
C VAL A 569 1.27 29.89 -40.78
N ASP A 570 1.29 29.99 -39.44
CA ASP A 570 0.16 29.57 -38.61
C ASP A 570 -1.00 30.57 -38.72
N LYS A 571 -2.24 30.12 -38.52
CA LYS A 571 -3.42 31.00 -38.50
C LYS A 571 -3.28 32.08 -37.43
N ASN A 572 -3.65 33.31 -37.79
CA ASN A 572 -3.50 34.55 -37.04
C ASN A 572 -2.05 35.06 -36.87
N THR A 573 -1.08 34.56 -37.65
CA THR A 573 0.29 35.14 -37.67
C THR A 573 0.22 36.63 -38.03
N GLU A 574 0.95 37.46 -37.28
CA GLU A 574 1.03 38.91 -37.54
C GLU A 574 2.11 39.22 -38.59
N ILE A 575 1.66 39.76 -39.72
CA ILE A 575 2.50 40.32 -40.77
C ILE A 575 2.65 41.82 -40.52
N THR A 576 3.88 42.28 -40.28
CA THR A 576 4.15 43.73 -40.24
C THR A 576 4.42 44.22 -41.66
N LEU A 577 3.63 45.19 -42.11
CA LEU A 577 3.85 45.91 -43.36
C LEU A 577 4.41 47.30 -43.04
N ILE A 578 5.53 47.65 -43.69
CA ILE A 578 6.07 49.01 -43.65
C ILE A 578 5.39 49.81 -44.75
N LEU A 579 4.78 50.94 -44.39
CA LEU A 579 4.00 51.80 -45.26
C LEU A 579 4.75 53.09 -45.59
N SER A 580 4.65 53.53 -46.84
CA SER A 580 5.18 54.79 -47.34
C SER A 580 4.64 55.97 -46.54
N ARG A 581 5.53 56.90 -46.20
CA ARG A 581 5.17 58.17 -45.55
C ARG A 581 4.60 59.19 -46.55
N GLY A 582 4.79 58.96 -47.85
CA GLY A 582 4.48 59.89 -48.93
C GLY A 582 5.64 60.86 -49.25
N PRO A 583 5.45 61.73 -50.26
CA PRO A 583 6.40 62.80 -50.58
C PRO A 583 6.44 63.88 -49.49
N MET A 584 7.59 64.55 -49.36
CA MET A 584 7.81 65.63 -48.40
C MET A 584 6.92 66.86 -48.71
N PRO A 585 6.22 67.43 -47.71
CA PRO A 585 5.39 68.63 -47.91
C PRO A 585 6.22 69.92 -48.01
N LEU A 586 5.75 70.86 -48.84
CA LEU A 586 6.36 72.20 -49.06
C LEU A 586 6.06 73.19 -47.91
N PRO A 587 6.98 74.12 -47.60
CA PRO A 587 6.72 75.27 -46.73
C PRO A 587 5.88 76.37 -47.43
N PRO A 588 5.18 77.25 -46.69
CA PRO A 588 4.45 78.39 -47.26
C PRO A 588 5.42 79.48 -47.78
N ILE A 589 5.01 80.18 -48.84
CA ILE A 589 5.84 81.16 -49.57
C ILE A 589 5.20 82.55 -49.50
N ASN A 590 5.99 83.61 -49.28
CA ASN A 590 5.50 84.99 -49.13
C ASN A 590 6.10 85.94 -50.19
N ALA A 591 5.30 86.90 -50.66
CA ALA A 591 5.73 87.92 -51.62
C ALA A 591 6.70 88.94 -51.02
N ALA A 592 6.56 89.22 -49.73
CA ALA A 592 7.38 90.21 -49.02
C ALA A 592 8.88 89.86 -49.07
N ASP A 593 9.23 88.57 -49.15
CA ASP A 593 10.60 88.06 -49.15
C ASP A 593 11.40 88.45 -50.41
N PHE A 594 10.76 89.06 -51.42
CA PHE A 594 11.41 89.57 -52.64
C PHE A 594 11.68 91.09 -52.61
N ASN A 595 11.15 91.83 -51.65
CA ASN A 595 11.37 93.28 -51.51
C ASN A 595 12.77 93.60 -50.95
N GLY A 596 13.29 94.79 -51.28
CA GLY A 596 14.56 95.31 -50.74
C GLY A 596 15.82 94.58 -51.24
N LYS A 597 15.70 93.82 -52.33
CA LYS A 597 16.79 93.04 -52.94
C LYS A 597 17.28 93.69 -54.22
N THR A 598 18.47 93.32 -54.69
CA THR A 598 18.81 93.55 -56.11
C THR A 598 18.07 92.55 -57.01
N LYS A 599 18.01 92.82 -58.32
CA LYS A 599 17.43 91.91 -59.31
C LYS A 599 18.10 90.53 -59.29
N GLU A 600 19.41 90.42 -59.04
CA GLU A 600 20.11 89.13 -58.87
C GLU A 600 19.69 88.40 -57.59
N GLN A 601 19.66 89.10 -56.45
CA GLN A 601 19.34 88.52 -55.14
C GLN A 601 17.90 87.98 -55.10
N ALA A 602 16.95 88.67 -55.74
CA ALA A 602 15.58 88.21 -55.86
C ALA A 602 15.48 86.93 -56.74
N ASN A 603 16.25 86.84 -57.82
CA ASN A 603 16.34 85.62 -58.64
C ASN A 603 16.99 84.43 -57.91
N GLN A 604 18.04 84.65 -57.14
CA GLN A 604 18.67 83.58 -56.33
C GLN A 604 17.70 83.00 -55.29
N HIS A 605 16.88 83.86 -54.67
CA HIS A 605 15.84 83.43 -53.74
C HIS A 605 14.78 82.56 -54.43
N LEU A 606 14.33 82.96 -55.64
CA LEU A 606 13.44 82.16 -56.48
C LEU A 606 14.00 80.76 -56.77
N THR A 607 15.29 80.66 -57.13
CA THR A 607 15.94 79.37 -57.41
C THR A 607 15.91 78.43 -56.20
N THR A 608 16.09 78.97 -55.00
CA THR A 608 16.07 78.17 -53.76
C THR A 608 14.71 77.54 -53.52
N LEU A 609 13.63 78.33 -53.68
CA LEU A 609 12.25 77.86 -53.56
C LEU A 609 11.91 76.84 -54.65
N ASN A 610 12.39 77.06 -55.88
CA ASN A 610 12.14 76.15 -57.01
C ASN A 610 12.83 74.79 -56.85
N ASN A 611 14.05 74.76 -56.31
CA ASN A 611 14.76 73.50 -56.00
C ASN A 611 14.06 72.67 -54.92
N GLN A 612 13.20 73.29 -54.09
CA GLN A 612 12.36 72.58 -53.11
C GLN A 612 11.04 72.08 -53.72
N GLY A 613 10.67 72.52 -54.94
CA GLY A 613 9.48 72.10 -55.67
C GLY A 613 8.43 73.19 -55.93
N ALA A 614 8.69 74.46 -55.58
CA ALA A 614 7.70 75.54 -55.70
C ALA A 614 7.27 75.85 -57.16
N GLY A 615 8.23 75.89 -58.09
CA GLY A 615 7.97 76.11 -59.52
C GLY A 615 7.41 77.50 -59.86
N LEU A 616 7.99 78.54 -59.28
CA LEU A 616 7.68 79.96 -59.45
C LEU A 616 8.53 80.65 -60.54
N THR A 617 8.07 81.81 -61.03
CA THR A 617 8.77 82.71 -61.97
C THR A 617 8.84 84.15 -61.39
N LEU A 618 9.80 84.97 -61.83
CA LEU A 618 10.01 86.34 -61.30
C LEU A 618 10.18 87.37 -62.43
N ASN A 619 9.47 88.50 -62.34
CA ASN A 619 9.50 89.60 -63.31
C ASN A 619 9.75 90.97 -62.64
N PHE A 620 10.32 91.91 -63.41
CA PHE A 620 10.63 93.28 -62.96
C PHE A 620 10.04 94.37 -63.88
N VAL A 621 9.69 95.52 -63.31
CA VAL A 621 9.29 96.75 -64.02
C VAL A 621 10.15 97.92 -63.51
N ASP A 622 10.77 98.68 -64.42
CA ASP A 622 11.67 99.79 -64.06
C ASP A 622 10.94 101.15 -64.04
N GLU A 623 11.12 101.93 -62.98
CA GLU A 623 10.40 103.21 -62.73
C GLU A 623 11.30 104.23 -61.98
N TYR A 624 11.13 105.54 -62.21
CA TYR A 624 11.84 106.56 -61.43
C TYR A 624 11.25 106.68 -60.01
N SER A 625 12.10 106.72 -58.98
CA SER A 625 11.69 106.92 -57.59
C SER A 625 12.55 107.97 -56.90
N ASP A 626 11.91 108.91 -56.21
CA ASP A 626 12.60 109.93 -55.42
C ASP A 626 13.19 109.41 -54.10
N THR A 627 12.80 108.19 -53.68
CA THR A 627 13.07 107.62 -52.35
C THR A 627 13.77 106.26 -52.37
N ILE A 628 13.61 105.46 -53.42
CA ILE A 628 14.27 104.15 -53.55
C ILE A 628 15.54 104.28 -54.39
N ALA A 629 16.67 103.80 -53.87
CA ALA A 629 17.94 103.79 -54.60
C ALA A 629 17.85 102.93 -55.89
N SER A 630 18.54 103.36 -56.95
CA SER A 630 18.49 102.72 -58.26
C SER A 630 18.87 101.23 -58.17
N GLY A 631 18.12 100.36 -58.88
CA GLY A 631 18.36 98.92 -58.95
C GLY A 631 17.79 98.06 -57.80
N ILE A 632 17.16 98.65 -56.78
CA ILE A 632 16.53 97.92 -55.66
C ILE A 632 15.05 97.58 -55.95
N THR A 633 14.63 96.36 -55.60
CA THR A 633 13.26 95.87 -55.76
C THR A 633 12.31 96.39 -54.67
N TYR A 634 11.09 96.72 -55.05
CA TYR A 634 10.01 97.07 -54.13
C TYR A 634 8.64 96.71 -54.72
N ASP A 635 7.59 96.79 -53.90
CA ASP A 635 6.19 96.52 -54.30
C ASP A 635 5.99 95.10 -54.90
N CYS A 636 6.73 94.12 -54.36
CA CYS A 636 6.66 92.73 -54.81
C CYS A 636 5.34 92.05 -54.42
N SER A 637 4.71 91.38 -55.39
CA SER A 637 3.46 90.62 -55.22
C SER A 637 3.57 89.22 -55.84
N ILE A 638 2.77 88.26 -55.35
CA ILE A 638 2.66 86.90 -55.90
C ILE A 638 1.23 86.67 -56.40
N SER A 639 1.10 86.17 -57.62
CA SER A 639 -0.17 85.70 -58.19
C SER A 639 0.04 84.36 -58.89
N GLY A 640 -0.60 83.31 -58.37
CA GLY A 640 -0.40 81.94 -58.84
C GLY A 640 1.06 81.50 -58.71
N LYS A 641 1.75 81.35 -59.84
CA LYS A 641 3.18 81.00 -59.93
C LYS A 641 4.10 82.16 -60.31
N ALA A 642 3.57 83.36 -60.50
CA ALA A 642 4.36 84.53 -60.89
C ALA A 642 4.60 85.44 -59.67
N VAL A 643 5.85 85.86 -59.50
CA VAL A 643 6.27 86.94 -58.61
C VAL A 643 6.58 88.17 -59.48
N SER A 644 6.07 89.34 -59.10
CA SER A 644 6.28 90.58 -59.85
C SER A 644 6.70 91.71 -58.92
N CYS A 645 7.78 92.42 -59.26
CA CYS A 645 8.35 93.52 -58.46
C CYS A 645 8.64 94.76 -59.32
N LYS A 646 8.68 95.95 -58.71
CA LYS A 646 9.22 97.18 -59.32
C LYS A 646 10.70 97.36 -58.99
N ALA A 647 11.44 98.14 -59.78
CA ALA A 647 12.84 98.51 -59.55
C ALA A 647 13.12 99.99 -59.94
N SER A 648 13.97 100.68 -59.18
CA SER A 648 14.12 102.16 -59.24
C SER A 648 15.17 102.69 -60.25
N LEU A 649 14.98 103.92 -60.76
CA LEU A 649 15.84 104.61 -61.75
C LEU A 649 16.56 105.95 -61.36
N GLY A 650 16.02 106.94 -60.59
CA GLY A 650 16.72 108.25 -60.33
C GLY A 650 15.91 109.60 -60.39
N LYS A 651 16.56 110.78 -60.70
CA LYS A 651 16.07 112.23 -60.70
C LYS A 651 16.53 113.13 -61.94
N LYS A 652 16.32 114.51 -62.07
CA LYS A 652 16.29 115.39 -63.35
C LYS A 652 16.72 116.96 -63.34
N PRO A 653 16.97 117.76 -64.47
CA PRO A 653 17.59 119.18 -64.57
C PRO A 653 16.95 120.36 -65.50
N VAL A 654 17.58 121.60 -65.71
CA VAL A 654 17.07 122.89 -66.43
C VAL A 654 18.13 123.96 -67.06
N GLU A 655 17.77 125.17 -67.65
CA GLU A 655 18.51 126.10 -68.67
C GLU A 655 18.46 127.73 -68.57
N LYS A 656 18.91 128.62 -69.56
CA LYS A 656 19.25 130.15 -69.47
C LYS A 656 19.05 131.20 -70.69
N ILE A 657 19.50 132.52 -70.64
CA ILE A 657 19.30 133.75 -71.58
C ILE A 657 20.60 134.52 -72.09
N THR A 658 20.58 135.37 -73.17
CA THR A 658 21.74 136.12 -73.82
C THR A 658 21.54 137.62 -74.27
N ILE A 659 22.58 138.50 -74.27
CA ILE A 659 22.64 139.90 -74.81
C ILE A 659 23.86 140.15 -75.75
N ILE A 660 23.77 141.05 -76.76
CA ILE A 660 24.76 141.18 -77.87
C ILE A 660 25.53 142.52 -77.97
N ASP A 661 24.90 143.72 -77.98
CA ASP A 661 25.57 145.05 -77.79
C ASP A 661 24.49 146.17 -77.74
N VAL A 662 24.72 147.20 -76.93
CA VAL A 662 23.84 148.37 -76.76
C VAL A 662 24.38 149.62 -77.47
N GLN A 663 25.70 149.79 -77.61
CA GLN A 663 26.30 151.01 -78.22
C GLN A 663 25.82 151.25 -79.65
N ILE A 664 25.81 150.19 -80.47
CA ILE A 664 25.43 150.21 -81.89
C ILE A 664 24.02 150.82 -82.12
N LYS A 665 23.15 150.83 -81.09
CA LYS A 665 21.77 151.32 -81.21
C LYS A 665 21.56 152.81 -80.89
N ILE A 666 22.53 153.53 -80.31
CA ILE A 666 22.33 154.92 -79.80
C ILE A 666 23.20 155.95 -80.54
N ILE A 667 23.40 155.77 -81.85
CA ILE A 667 24.37 156.58 -82.62
C ILE A 667 23.85 158.00 -82.97
N ASN A 668 22.53 158.17 -83.18
CA ASN A 668 21.96 159.39 -83.77
C ASN A 668 20.85 160.06 -82.91
N SER A 669 20.88 159.91 -81.59
CA SER A 669 19.88 160.59 -80.75
C SER A 669 20.16 162.08 -80.61
N THR A 670 19.11 162.89 -80.61
CA THR A 670 19.18 164.35 -80.42
C THR A 670 18.72 164.79 -79.02
N SER A 671 18.32 163.85 -78.15
CA SER A 671 17.86 164.16 -76.78
C SER A 671 18.03 162.99 -75.80
N ALA A 672 18.03 163.33 -74.51
CA ALA A 672 18.15 162.37 -73.41
C ALA A 672 17.02 161.30 -73.38
N ASP A 673 15.76 161.71 -73.60
CA ASP A 673 14.59 160.82 -73.46
C ASP A 673 14.44 159.85 -74.62
N GLU A 674 14.85 160.24 -75.83
CA GLU A 674 14.89 159.37 -77.00
C GLU A 674 15.86 158.20 -76.78
N SER A 675 17.08 158.48 -76.29
CA SER A 675 18.08 157.46 -75.97
C SER A 675 17.61 156.49 -74.87
N LYS A 676 16.95 157.00 -73.83
CA LYS A 676 16.36 156.17 -72.76
C LYS A 676 15.29 155.20 -73.30
N THR A 677 14.49 155.65 -74.26
CA THR A 677 13.45 154.83 -74.92
C THR A 677 14.07 153.71 -75.76
N ILE A 678 15.15 154.00 -76.50
CA ILE A 678 15.85 153.03 -77.35
C ILE A 678 16.43 151.86 -76.54
N ILE A 679 17.13 152.14 -75.43
CA ILE A 679 17.73 151.09 -74.56
C ILE A 679 16.64 150.17 -73.99
N THR A 680 15.59 150.77 -73.43
CA THR A 680 14.48 150.03 -72.79
C THR A 680 13.80 149.08 -73.78
N ASN A 681 13.53 149.55 -74.99
CA ASN A 681 12.90 148.75 -76.04
C ASN A 681 13.81 147.62 -76.54
N TYR A 682 15.15 147.80 -76.55
CA TYR A 682 16.06 146.70 -76.90
C TYR A 682 16.03 145.58 -75.86
N LEU A 683 16.14 145.90 -74.57
CA LEU A 683 16.20 144.88 -73.52
C LEU A 683 14.89 144.07 -73.44
N LYS A 684 13.73 144.73 -73.64
CA LYS A 684 12.43 144.05 -73.79
C LYS A 684 12.38 143.05 -74.94
N SER A 685 13.10 143.28 -76.03
CA SER A 685 13.15 142.33 -77.16
C SER A 685 13.96 141.06 -76.87
N LEU A 686 14.58 140.98 -75.69
CA LEU A 686 15.30 139.82 -75.13
C LEU A 686 14.56 139.26 -73.90
N ASP A 687 13.25 139.49 -73.81
CA ASP A 687 12.35 139.13 -72.70
C ASP A 687 12.74 139.71 -71.31
N VAL A 688 13.58 140.76 -71.27
CA VAL A 688 13.92 141.47 -70.01
C VAL A 688 12.75 142.40 -69.63
N PRO A 689 12.10 142.20 -68.46
CA PRO A 689 10.97 143.04 -68.02
C PRO A 689 11.42 144.43 -67.56
N ASP A 690 10.53 145.42 -67.64
CA ASP A 690 10.77 146.82 -67.22
C ASP A 690 11.37 146.95 -65.80
N SER A 691 10.96 146.08 -64.88
CA SER A 691 11.44 146.06 -63.49
C SER A 691 12.95 145.77 -63.35
N GLN A 692 13.57 145.19 -64.38
CA GLN A 692 14.99 144.86 -64.43
C GLN A 692 15.83 145.89 -65.22
N ILE A 693 15.24 147.01 -65.66
CA ILE A 693 15.92 148.05 -66.47
C ILE A 693 15.99 149.36 -65.67
N GLN A 694 17.20 149.89 -65.45
CA GLN A 694 17.40 151.18 -64.78
C GLN A 694 18.22 152.14 -65.65
N ILE A 695 17.69 153.36 -65.89
CA ILE A 695 18.34 154.37 -66.74
C ILE A 695 18.26 155.76 -66.09
N GLU A 696 19.43 156.35 -65.82
CA GLU A 696 19.65 157.62 -65.10
C GLU A 696 20.30 158.69 -66.00
N LEU A 697 20.11 159.98 -65.68
CA LEU A 697 20.62 161.12 -66.45
C LEU A 697 21.62 161.97 -65.66
N VAL A 698 22.85 162.10 -66.16
CA VAL A 698 24.00 162.74 -65.51
C VAL A 698 24.60 163.86 -66.38
N HIS A 699 25.18 164.91 -65.78
CA HIS A 699 25.96 165.89 -66.56
C HIS A 699 27.34 165.30 -66.91
N SER A 700 27.82 165.56 -68.11
CA SER A 700 29.15 165.15 -68.57
C SER A 700 29.56 165.90 -69.82
N ASP A 701 30.85 165.86 -70.15
CA ASP A 701 31.41 166.62 -71.28
C ASP A 701 31.01 166.07 -72.67
N VAL A 702 30.27 164.95 -72.74
CA VAL A 702 29.73 164.40 -74.01
C VAL A 702 28.31 164.89 -74.28
N ASN A 703 27.94 164.90 -75.58
CA ASN A 703 26.65 165.39 -76.07
C ASN A 703 25.45 164.76 -75.35
N VAL A 704 24.38 165.56 -75.21
CA VAL A 704 23.09 165.13 -74.64
C VAL A 704 22.61 163.83 -75.31
N GLY A 705 22.23 162.84 -74.51
CA GLY A 705 21.70 161.55 -75.00
C GLY A 705 22.74 160.43 -75.16
N GLN A 706 24.05 160.70 -75.13
CA GLN A 706 25.04 159.62 -75.22
C GLN A 706 25.19 158.84 -73.90
N LEU A 707 25.55 157.55 -73.98
CA LEU A 707 25.88 156.73 -72.80
C LEU A 707 27.13 157.26 -72.09
N VAL A 708 27.10 157.25 -70.77
CA VAL A 708 28.19 157.70 -69.89
C VAL A 708 28.44 156.64 -68.81
N GLY A 709 29.71 156.41 -68.47
CA GLY A 709 30.10 155.40 -67.48
C GLY A 709 29.98 153.95 -67.99
N ASP A 710 30.18 153.00 -67.08
CA ASP A 710 30.12 151.58 -67.38
C ASP A 710 28.67 151.06 -67.45
N TYR A 711 28.39 150.22 -68.43
CA TYR A 711 27.11 149.54 -68.64
C TYR A 711 27.34 148.07 -69.05
N PRO A 712 26.34 147.18 -68.91
CA PRO A 712 26.48 145.77 -69.25
C PRO A 712 26.85 145.57 -70.73
N GLY A 713 27.96 144.86 -70.95
CA GLY A 713 28.41 144.45 -72.28
C GLY A 713 27.72 143.17 -72.80
N PRO A 714 28.24 142.59 -73.90
CA PRO A 714 27.72 141.35 -74.49
C PRO A 714 27.93 140.13 -73.57
N GLY A 715 26.97 139.21 -73.47
CA GLY A 715 27.12 137.96 -72.69
C GLY A 715 25.82 137.18 -72.41
N ASP A 716 25.98 135.96 -71.86
CA ASP A 716 24.90 135.13 -71.32
C ASP A 716 24.61 135.47 -69.85
N TYR A 717 23.33 135.57 -69.50
CA TYR A 717 22.85 135.99 -68.18
C TYR A 717 21.76 135.08 -67.63
N GLU A 718 21.69 134.97 -66.30
CA GLU A 718 20.58 134.28 -65.64
C GLU A 718 19.28 135.08 -65.84
N PRO A 719 18.10 134.44 -65.95
CA PRO A 719 16.83 135.09 -66.29
C PRO A 719 16.32 136.23 -65.39
N ASN A 720 17.01 136.52 -64.28
CA ASN A 720 16.59 137.51 -63.27
C ASN A 720 17.62 138.65 -63.07
N THR A 721 18.48 138.90 -64.06
CA THR A 721 19.58 139.88 -63.97
C THR A 721 19.05 141.32 -64.20
N VAL A 722 19.54 142.29 -63.42
CA VAL A 722 19.14 143.72 -63.52
C VAL A 722 20.20 144.53 -64.29
N PHE A 723 19.79 145.24 -65.33
CA PHE A 723 20.65 145.99 -66.25
C PHE A 723 20.55 147.50 -66.00
N LYS A 724 21.69 148.19 -65.90
CA LYS A 724 21.78 149.63 -65.55
C LYS A 724 22.55 150.43 -66.59
N PHE A 725 22.09 151.64 -66.89
CA PHE A 725 22.70 152.56 -67.86
C PHE A 725 22.64 154.01 -67.35
N GLN A 726 23.63 154.82 -67.70
CA GLN A 726 23.64 156.28 -67.45
C GLN A 726 23.80 157.03 -68.78
N ILE A 727 23.09 158.15 -68.92
CA ILE A 727 23.00 158.93 -70.18
C ILE A 727 23.33 160.41 -69.88
N SER A 728 24.02 161.08 -70.80
CA SER A 728 24.44 162.48 -70.66
C SER A 728 23.30 163.48 -70.80
N LYS A 729 23.30 164.52 -69.95
CA LYS A 729 22.54 165.76 -70.05
C LYS A 729 23.27 166.86 -70.83
N GLY A 730 24.46 166.58 -71.35
CA GLY A 730 25.39 167.56 -71.90
C GLY A 730 26.30 168.22 -70.85
N PRO A 731 27.28 169.04 -71.30
CA PRO A 731 28.16 169.81 -70.43
C PRO A 731 27.40 170.77 -69.50
N GLN A 732 28.02 171.15 -68.38
CA GLN A 732 27.47 172.17 -67.46
C GLN A 732 27.70 173.60 -67.93
#